data_AF-A0A6L9ZXX9-F1
#
_entry.id   AF-A0A6L9ZXX9-F1
#
_cell.length_a   1.000
_cell.length_b   1.000
_cell.length_c   1.000
_cell.angle_alpha   90.00
_cell.angle_beta   90.00
_cell.angle_gamma   90.00
#
_symmetry.space_group_name_H-M   'P 1'
#
loop_
_entity.id
_entity.type
_entity.pdbx_description
1 polymer ?
#
loop_
_entity_poly.entity_id
_entity_poly.type
_entity_poly.pdbx_seq_one_letter_code
_entity_poly.pdbx_strand_id
1 'polypeptide(L)'
;MSISDITNPDDVTVEVVAGLTTMEDFINLIIDAFGISEDDVNLTAIDIFTLTEATVEIDQQKGNYDFTVGVTIDINQDDEGNATKELSGSLKIDMKYTGIDKYTGEYGGSLSIPLSDGTNLIFDLYYQTKNEPSGDDVKLVVGQLNIQEEQDIGNVNLANLVGEICPGLESLFPEELVDAFNLQENVLLGIYSTINNQGILRKKMLFSIGFNANIQFSRIPLVGDFLPQEMYSSQFAFEFLVSLQKYTQKELRILNGLLEELNTPLKIKPPSTTINELDRGASIIAYFDILGYIKAWLLNLKRTKSSGSGSTGGGSSGSGSGTGGRSANITVQTEKSSNKLDRGSSIIAYFNIFKIWGCIKAWLLNLKRNISQGSGSTDSDSGTASKSANITAQTEKSSLVTSSTTTTPTSSDDNLITLADNGVWLEIQKSFGPIRFEKVGLVYKKGQMHLTPQFIIQDSSLLLSLNALSISSPLTDFNPEFNLDGFGLQVICRGLEISGAFLAKEGSDYDEYLGTATVGFTKGKGGKSALSLSAIGGYANYTDSGEFALFIYLAGDFPLGGPPFFFVTGLSGGLGYNYDLIVPPLEDLDEFPFVYQAMEGPDPIDPSNTEAIVTEQLELLDKYIPPLKGTGWGAVGLDFTCFKIIDCFGLVTFAISQSDFELCLIGIGLLQLPTTLGRFEPIAQAEVALEARFAPMDGVLMVRGQLTPNSYIFSRNCVLTGGFAYGLWFSGERAGDFIFSQGGYHPRFQRPPHYPDVPHIGMTWQIDHHAFTTAQIYYSLCGHGIMAGGLFAIAYKAGSVWASFDAGADFLLGWAPYHYDIDLHTHVCAGIGTVSVGLGIGIHFWGPDFGCKFKIRILVVPITIKIGDQSSIYPLPISWKEFEETFLPEPENVCSITNINGLLKQIVVGEGANEKEVWVINPKSFEMSTDSLVPSKQVWAGDDPKDFGTNTAFGINSMGITKDGLKTTHKVTIVKDLAGDNQENVEYKFTFEAIPKLASTATWGIPRMSGGHVKPPEVNAAQFIENVFYGFRITPAEPPKPGKTHEIGVEHLLYDTVLIDDRYIWENVEPFVPNSAYNTDEEKLQRIEQTLANNSQRDSILQSLGYDLTEVDIEDSEAIADGFVFAPLVT
;
A
#
# COMPACT_ATOMS: atom_id res chain seq x y z
N MET A 1 -20.44 37.59 51.94
CA MET A 1 -21.51 36.71 51.47
C MET A 1 -20.90 35.32 51.44
N SER A 2 -21.55 34.27 51.96
CA SER A 2 -21.03 32.91 51.72
C SER A 2 -21.17 32.62 50.23
N ILE A 3 -20.26 31.88 49.61
CA ILE A 3 -20.34 31.53 48.18
C ILE A 3 -21.70 30.84 47.88
N SER A 4 -22.17 30.04 48.84
CA SER A 4 -23.49 29.38 48.84
C SER A 4 -24.71 30.31 48.88
N ASP A 5 -24.53 31.62 49.07
CA ASP A 5 -25.62 32.61 49.12
C ASP A 5 -25.79 33.35 47.77
N ILE A 6 -24.93 33.07 46.77
CA ILE A 6 -24.90 33.73 45.47
C ILE A 6 -25.73 32.90 44.48
N THR A 7 -26.97 33.31 44.23
CA THR A 7 -27.91 32.59 43.35
C THR A 7 -28.37 33.42 42.15
N ASN A 8 -27.68 34.54 41.86
CA ASN A 8 -28.02 35.48 40.79
C ASN A 8 -26.71 35.97 40.13
N PRO A 9 -26.62 36.02 38.79
CA PRO A 9 -25.43 36.51 38.09
C PRO A 9 -25.01 37.93 38.49
N ASP A 10 -25.97 38.78 38.86
CA ASP A 10 -25.70 40.17 39.28
C ASP A 10 -24.87 40.26 40.58
N ASP A 11 -24.86 39.20 41.39
CA ASP A 11 -24.10 39.13 42.64
C ASP A 11 -22.65 38.61 42.44
N VAL A 12 -22.29 38.22 41.20
CA VAL A 12 -20.93 37.80 40.83
C VAL A 12 -20.06 39.02 40.58
N THR A 13 -19.05 39.22 41.41
CA THR A 13 -18.10 40.34 41.31
C THR A 13 -16.65 39.86 41.21
N VAL A 14 -15.75 40.72 40.70
CA VAL A 14 -14.31 40.43 40.59
C VAL A 14 -13.71 40.02 41.94
N GLU A 15 -14.15 40.63 43.04
CA GLU A 15 -13.68 40.33 44.40
C GLU A 15 -14.15 38.95 44.90
N VAL A 16 -15.36 38.53 44.51
CA VAL A 16 -15.89 37.19 44.83
C VAL A 16 -15.11 36.11 44.08
N VAL A 17 -14.89 36.30 42.77
CA VAL A 17 -14.19 35.33 41.92
C VAL A 17 -12.72 35.20 42.31
N ALA A 18 -12.03 36.33 42.59
CA ALA A 18 -10.64 36.31 43.06
C ALA A 18 -10.47 35.68 44.46
N GLY A 19 -11.55 35.55 45.24
CA GLY A 19 -11.55 34.94 46.57
C GLY A 19 -11.71 33.42 46.58
N LEU A 20 -11.90 32.78 45.43
CA LEU A 20 -12.09 31.34 45.30
C LEU A 20 -10.76 30.60 45.51
N THR A 21 -10.79 29.54 46.32
CA THR A 21 -9.58 28.78 46.68
C THR A 21 -9.59 27.33 46.20
N THR A 22 -10.76 26.82 45.78
CA THR A 22 -10.90 25.46 45.25
C THR A 22 -11.70 25.46 43.95
N MET A 23 -11.44 24.47 43.09
CA MET A 23 -12.19 24.30 41.83
C MET A 23 -13.66 23.93 42.09
N GLU A 24 -13.94 23.21 43.18
CA GLU A 24 -15.31 22.88 43.61
C GLU A 24 -16.11 24.14 43.96
N ASP A 25 -15.51 25.11 44.67
CA ASP A 25 -16.15 26.39 44.96
C ASP A 25 -16.46 27.18 43.67
N PHE A 26 -15.59 27.10 42.67
CA PHE A 26 -15.79 27.73 41.37
C PHE A 26 -16.94 27.09 40.59
N ILE A 27 -16.98 25.75 40.50
CA ILE A 27 -18.06 25.02 39.82
C ILE A 27 -19.41 25.32 40.47
N ASN A 28 -19.49 25.29 41.80
CA ASN A 28 -20.72 25.59 42.54
C ASN A 28 -21.19 27.03 42.31
N LEU A 29 -20.26 27.99 42.28
CA LEU A 29 -20.59 29.39 41.95
C LEU A 29 -21.24 29.49 40.56
N ILE A 30 -20.70 28.78 39.55
CA ILE A 30 -21.22 28.80 38.20
C ILE A 30 -22.63 28.17 38.13
N ILE A 31 -22.82 27.01 38.76
CA ILE A 31 -24.11 26.30 38.78
C ILE A 31 -25.18 27.16 39.46
N ASP A 32 -24.89 27.66 40.66
CA ASP A 32 -25.87 28.38 41.49
C ASP A 32 -26.17 29.78 40.94
N ALA A 33 -25.16 30.51 40.44
CA ALA A 33 -25.36 31.86 39.94
C ALA A 33 -26.00 31.87 38.54
N PHE A 34 -25.59 30.99 37.61
CA PHE A 34 -26.02 31.06 36.21
C PHE A 34 -27.08 30.01 35.83
N GLY A 35 -27.46 29.12 36.75
CA GLY A 35 -28.48 28.10 36.52
C GLY A 35 -28.06 27.01 35.54
N ILE A 36 -26.75 26.73 35.45
CA ILE A 36 -26.19 25.64 34.64
C ILE A 36 -26.53 24.30 35.29
N SER A 37 -26.78 23.26 34.49
CA SER A 37 -27.10 21.94 35.02
C SER A 37 -25.91 21.36 35.77
N GLU A 38 -26.18 20.75 36.94
CA GLU A 38 -25.18 19.94 37.67
C GLU A 38 -24.62 18.78 36.82
N ASP A 39 -25.31 18.39 35.74
CA ASP A 39 -24.90 17.35 34.80
C ASP A 39 -24.16 17.91 33.55
N ASP A 40 -23.81 19.20 33.51
CA ASP A 40 -23.03 19.77 32.40
C ASP A 40 -21.63 19.12 32.33
N VAL A 41 -21.41 18.36 31.26
CA VAL A 41 -20.20 17.53 31.08
C VAL A 41 -18.92 18.37 31.02
N ASN A 42 -18.96 19.56 30.42
CA ASN A 42 -17.79 20.40 30.28
C ASN A 42 -17.42 21.07 31.61
N LEU A 43 -18.43 21.53 32.36
CA LEU A 43 -18.24 22.16 33.66
C LEU A 43 -17.86 21.16 34.76
N THR A 44 -18.37 19.92 34.70
CA THR A 44 -18.05 18.88 35.69
C THR A 44 -16.71 18.20 35.44
N ALA A 45 -16.13 18.31 34.24
CA ALA A 45 -14.83 17.72 33.90
C ALA A 45 -13.63 18.53 34.41
N ILE A 46 -13.78 19.84 34.63
CA ILE A 46 -12.67 20.74 34.99
C ILE A 46 -12.20 20.58 36.45
N ASP A 47 -12.92 19.83 37.28
CA ASP A 47 -12.47 19.47 38.64
C ASP A 47 -11.22 18.55 38.67
N ILE A 48 -10.81 18.04 37.51
CA ILE A 48 -9.50 17.37 37.35
C ILE A 48 -8.33 18.33 37.62
N PHE A 49 -8.56 19.63 37.46
CA PHE A 49 -7.58 20.68 37.63
C PHE A 49 -7.59 21.24 39.04
N THR A 50 -6.41 21.66 39.49
CA THR A 50 -6.26 22.42 40.72
C THR A 50 -6.33 23.90 40.41
N LEU A 51 -7.26 24.62 41.06
CA LEU A 51 -7.41 26.05 40.91
C LEU A 51 -6.19 26.79 41.48
N THR A 52 -5.57 27.67 40.69
CA THR A 52 -4.53 28.58 41.18
C THR A 52 -5.05 30.00 41.36
N GLU A 53 -5.82 30.49 40.39
CA GLU A 53 -6.43 31.81 40.40
C GLU A 53 -7.67 31.83 39.52
N ALA A 54 -8.60 32.75 39.79
CA ALA A 54 -9.74 32.99 38.92
C ALA A 54 -10.00 34.50 38.81
N THR A 55 -10.28 34.94 37.59
CA THR A 55 -10.67 36.32 37.28
C THR A 55 -11.90 36.31 36.40
N VAL A 56 -12.71 37.37 36.45
CA VAL A 56 -13.87 37.54 35.59
C VAL A 56 -13.86 38.93 34.97
N GLU A 57 -14.14 38.99 33.67
CA GLU A 57 -14.47 40.22 32.94
C GLU A 57 -15.97 40.24 32.65
N ILE A 58 -16.62 41.37 32.91
CA ILE A 58 -18.09 41.48 32.83
C ILE A 58 -18.46 42.50 31.75
N ASP A 59 -19.05 42.03 30.65
CA ASP A 59 -19.62 42.92 29.62
C ASP A 59 -21.01 43.40 30.06
N GLN A 60 -21.02 44.58 30.70
CA GLN A 60 -22.24 45.21 31.23
C GLN A 60 -23.29 45.57 30.16
N GLN A 61 -22.94 45.60 28.86
CA GLN A 61 -23.92 45.92 27.80
C GLN A 61 -24.67 44.69 27.27
N LYS A 62 -24.05 43.51 27.37
CA LYS A 62 -24.61 42.24 26.85
C LYS A 62 -24.99 41.25 27.94
N GLY A 63 -24.58 41.49 29.18
CA GLY A 63 -24.80 40.56 30.29
C GLY A 63 -23.95 39.29 30.18
N ASN A 64 -22.79 39.38 29.52
CA ASN A 64 -21.88 38.24 29.36
C ASN A 64 -20.77 38.31 30.42
N TYR A 65 -20.32 37.15 30.88
CA TYR A 65 -19.27 37.02 31.89
C TYR A 65 -18.18 36.09 31.36
N ASP A 66 -16.96 36.61 31.24
CA ASP A 66 -15.83 35.89 30.70
C ASP A 66 -14.87 35.57 31.85
N PHE A 67 -14.87 34.31 32.29
CA PHE A 67 -14.01 33.84 33.38
C PHE A 67 -12.69 33.32 32.81
N THR A 68 -11.57 33.77 33.37
CA THR A 68 -10.25 33.20 33.13
C THR A 68 -9.77 32.56 34.42
N VAL A 69 -9.52 31.25 34.37
CA VAL A 69 -9.20 30.43 35.53
C VAL A 69 -7.81 29.83 35.35
N GLY A 70 -6.84 30.28 36.13
CA GLY A 70 -5.52 29.67 36.19
C GLY A 70 -5.62 28.31 36.86
N VAL A 71 -4.99 27.30 36.24
CA VAL A 71 -5.07 25.92 36.69
C VAL A 71 -3.71 25.22 36.68
N THR A 72 -3.53 24.24 37.57
CA THR A 72 -2.45 23.27 37.48
C THR A 72 -2.95 21.83 37.41
N ILE A 73 -2.09 20.95 36.87
CA ILE A 73 -2.34 19.52 36.79
C ILE A 73 -1.11 18.68 37.16
N ASP A 74 -1.31 17.73 38.06
CA ASP A 74 -0.28 16.80 38.51
C ASP A 74 0.08 15.81 37.40
N ILE A 75 1.33 15.85 36.93
CA ILE A 75 1.83 14.94 35.89
C ILE A 75 2.27 13.61 36.50
N ASN A 76 2.81 13.66 37.70
CA ASN A 76 3.36 12.50 38.38
C ASN A 76 3.02 12.55 39.86
N GLN A 77 2.53 11.44 40.40
CA GLN A 77 2.13 11.29 41.79
C GLN A 77 2.97 10.21 42.47
N ASP A 78 3.27 10.38 43.76
CA ASP A 78 3.86 9.31 44.56
C ASP A 78 2.83 8.19 44.88
N ASP A 79 3.28 7.11 45.53
CA ASP A 79 2.40 5.98 45.90
C ASP A 79 1.27 6.40 46.87
N GLU A 80 1.35 7.59 47.47
CA GLU A 80 0.39 8.19 48.40
C GLU A 80 -0.57 9.18 47.69
N GLY A 81 -0.34 9.49 46.40
CA GLY A 81 -1.17 10.37 45.57
C GLY A 81 -0.75 11.84 45.57
N ASN A 82 0.38 12.20 46.19
CA ASN A 82 0.87 13.59 46.21
C ASN A 82 1.58 13.95 44.90
N ALA A 83 1.36 15.16 44.39
CA ALA A 83 2.01 15.67 43.19
C ALA A 83 3.53 15.82 43.37
N THR A 84 4.29 15.36 42.37
CA THR A 84 5.76 15.47 42.31
C THR A 84 6.25 16.34 41.14
N LYS A 85 5.39 16.58 40.14
CA LYS A 85 5.57 17.55 39.05
C LYS A 85 4.19 18.00 38.58
N GLU A 86 4.02 19.29 38.29
CA GLU A 86 2.77 19.91 37.84
C GLU A 86 2.98 20.67 36.52
N LEU A 87 1.95 20.73 35.67
CA LEU A 87 1.86 21.68 34.53
C LEU A 87 0.88 22.78 34.88
N SER A 88 1.11 23.98 34.33
CA SER A 88 0.21 25.11 34.47
C SER A 88 -0.54 25.38 33.17
N GLY A 89 -1.78 25.84 33.28
CA GLY A 89 -2.62 26.22 32.16
C GLY A 89 -3.66 27.27 32.58
N SER A 90 -4.54 27.58 31.65
CA SER A 90 -5.65 28.49 31.88
C SER A 90 -6.91 27.95 31.22
N LEU A 91 -8.02 27.95 31.94
CA LEU A 91 -9.35 27.68 31.40
C LEU A 91 -10.03 29.02 31.12
N LYS A 92 -10.76 29.09 30.01
CA LYS A 92 -11.59 30.24 29.67
C LYS A 92 -13.05 29.79 29.62
N ILE A 93 -13.92 30.43 30.36
CA ILE A 93 -15.33 30.04 30.48
C ILE A 93 -16.17 31.29 30.23
N ASP A 94 -16.85 31.30 29.09
CA ASP A 94 -17.65 32.44 28.63
C ASP A 94 -19.13 32.13 28.86
N MET A 95 -19.76 32.86 29.77
CA MET A 95 -21.19 32.75 30.05
C MET A 95 -21.95 33.76 29.21
N LYS A 96 -22.67 33.26 28.19
CA LYS A 96 -23.43 34.09 27.26
C LYS A 96 -24.91 34.11 27.63
N TYR A 97 -25.50 35.30 27.65
CA TYR A 97 -26.94 35.46 27.90
C TYR A 97 -27.76 35.17 26.63
N THR A 98 -28.76 34.30 26.74
CA THR A 98 -29.54 33.80 25.58
C THR A 98 -31.02 34.23 25.56
N GLY A 99 -31.45 35.04 26.53
CA GLY A 99 -32.86 35.47 26.72
C GLY A 99 -33.37 35.13 28.12
N ILE A 100 -34.68 35.33 28.39
CA ILE A 100 -35.34 35.32 29.72
C ILE A 100 -34.61 34.44 30.75
N ASP A 101 -33.75 35.07 31.56
CA ASP A 101 -32.97 34.50 32.67
C ASP A 101 -32.22 33.18 32.35
N LYS A 102 -31.72 33.03 31.12
CA LYS A 102 -30.99 31.84 30.67
C LYS A 102 -29.61 32.16 30.14
N TYR A 103 -28.62 31.48 30.70
CA TYR A 103 -27.23 31.52 30.29
C TYR A 103 -26.82 30.21 29.63
N THR A 104 -25.87 30.30 28.71
CA THR A 104 -25.17 29.13 28.14
C THR A 104 -23.68 29.33 28.35
N GLY A 105 -23.01 28.32 28.90
CA GLY A 105 -21.55 28.30 29.03
C GLY A 105 -20.89 27.81 27.75
N GLU A 106 -19.96 28.61 27.23
CA GLU A 106 -18.94 28.15 26.29
C GLU A 106 -17.64 27.93 27.09
N TYR A 107 -17.07 26.74 26.97
CA TYR A 107 -15.91 26.32 27.76
C TYR A 107 -14.73 26.09 26.82
N GLY A 108 -13.62 26.75 27.12
CA GLY A 108 -12.34 26.59 26.45
C GLY A 108 -11.22 26.48 27.48
N GLY A 109 -10.04 26.13 27.02
CA GLY A 109 -8.88 26.10 27.89
C GLY A 109 -7.65 25.69 27.14
N SER A 110 -6.51 26.10 27.67
CA SER A 110 -5.22 25.75 27.15
C SER A 110 -4.28 25.31 28.25
N LEU A 111 -3.45 24.33 27.94
CA LEU A 111 -2.37 23.87 28.81
C LEU A 111 -1.04 24.17 28.14
N SER A 112 -0.12 24.82 28.86
CA SER A 112 1.19 25.17 28.34
C SER A 112 2.26 24.24 28.90
N ILE A 113 3.06 23.67 28.00
CA ILE A 113 4.21 22.81 28.36
C ILE A 113 5.49 23.56 28.00
N PRO A 114 6.25 24.06 28.99
CA PRO A 114 7.53 24.72 28.75
C PRO A 114 8.61 23.68 28.43
N LEU A 115 9.34 23.90 27.34
CA LEU A 115 10.48 23.10 26.92
C LEU A 115 11.81 23.69 27.39
N SER A 116 12.82 22.83 27.50
CA SER A 116 14.16 23.18 28.00
C SER A 116 14.92 24.20 27.13
N ASP A 117 14.49 24.39 25.88
CA ASP A 117 15.05 25.36 24.93
C ASP A 117 14.37 26.75 24.98
N GLY A 118 13.31 26.89 25.80
CA GLY A 118 12.55 28.13 25.97
C GLY A 118 11.24 28.20 25.17
N THR A 119 10.93 27.18 24.37
CA THR A 119 9.67 27.08 23.61
C THR A 119 8.52 26.63 24.51
N ASN A 120 7.31 27.19 24.35
CA ASN A 120 6.10 26.73 25.06
C ASN A 120 5.15 26.06 24.07
N LEU A 121 4.80 24.79 24.31
CA LEU A 121 3.78 24.10 23.52
C LEU A 121 2.41 24.32 24.15
N ILE A 122 1.45 24.82 23.37
CA ILE A 122 0.10 25.12 23.82
C ILE A 122 -0.87 24.04 23.33
N PHE A 123 -1.59 23.42 24.25
CA PHE A 123 -2.60 22.40 23.96
C PHE A 123 -4.00 22.95 24.22
N ASP A 124 -4.87 22.96 23.22
CA ASP A 124 -6.29 23.24 23.39
C ASP A 124 -6.98 22.05 24.04
N LEU A 125 -7.76 22.33 25.08
CA LEU A 125 -8.36 21.31 25.94
C LEU A 125 -9.80 21.03 25.54
N TYR A 126 -10.10 19.74 25.38
CA TYR A 126 -11.43 19.17 25.14
C TYR A 126 -11.78 18.22 26.29
N TYR A 127 -13.06 18.14 26.65
CA TYR A 127 -13.52 17.47 27.87
C TYR A 127 -14.63 16.47 27.58
N GLN A 128 -14.61 15.31 28.26
CA GLN A 128 -15.71 14.34 28.25
C GLN A 128 -15.78 13.56 29.58
N THR A 129 -16.99 13.26 30.06
CA THR A 129 -17.20 12.45 31.27
C THR A 129 -18.12 11.27 31.02
N LYS A 130 -17.98 10.21 31.82
CA LYS A 130 -18.85 9.03 31.77
C LYS A 130 -19.02 8.39 33.13
N ASN A 131 -20.27 8.29 33.56
CA ASN A 131 -20.64 7.71 34.84
C ASN A 131 -20.83 6.20 34.67
N GLU A 132 -20.04 5.37 35.38
CA GLU A 132 -20.22 3.92 35.34
C GLU A 132 -21.26 3.44 36.38
N PRO A 133 -22.08 2.42 36.06
CA PRO A 133 -23.02 1.81 37.01
C PRO A 133 -22.37 1.21 38.27
N SER A 134 -21.05 1.05 38.29
CA SER A 134 -20.29 0.55 39.43
C SER A 134 -19.98 1.60 40.51
N GLY A 135 -20.31 2.88 40.27
CA GLY A 135 -20.09 3.99 41.21
C GLY A 135 -18.73 4.67 41.12
N ASP A 136 -17.92 4.34 40.10
CA ASP A 136 -16.67 5.05 39.81
C ASP A 136 -16.93 6.06 38.66
N ASP A 137 -16.78 7.36 38.92
CA ASP A 137 -16.88 8.40 37.88
C ASP A 137 -15.58 8.46 37.07
N VAL A 138 -15.71 8.36 35.75
CA VAL A 138 -14.58 8.41 34.82
C VAL A 138 -14.61 9.74 34.08
N LYS A 139 -13.52 10.49 34.16
CA LYS A 139 -13.36 11.78 33.50
C LYS A 139 -12.18 11.73 32.53
N LEU A 140 -12.37 12.26 31.33
CA LEU A 140 -11.34 12.36 30.31
C LEU A 140 -11.19 13.83 29.91
N VAL A 141 -9.94 14.30 29.97
CA VAL A 141 -9.54 15.57 29.37
C VAL A 141 -8.50 15.27 28.31
N VAL A 142 -8.71 15.78 27.11
CA VAL A 142 -7.81 15.60 25.97
C VAL A 142 -7.30 16.97 25.55
N GLY A 143 -6.00 17.18 25.64
CA GLY A 143 -5.33 18.32 25.03
C GLY A 143 -4.88 17.98 23.61
N GLN A 144 -5.25 18.78 22.62
CA GLN A 144 -4.69 18.73 21.27
C GLN A 144 -3.71 19.87 21.08
N LEU A 145 -2.52 19.56 20.56
CA LEU A 145 -1.54 20.60 20.28
C LEU A 145 -2.10 21.56 19.24
N ASN A 146 -2.20 22.84 19.60
CA ASN A 146 -2.60 23.88 18.67
C ASN A 146 -1.34 24.46 18.03
N ILE A 147 -1.24 24.32 16.72
CA ILE A 147 -0.19 24.93 15.90
C ILE A 147 -0.89 26.03 15.11
N GLN A 148 -0.80 27.28 15.57
CA GLN A 148 -1.29 28.41 14.80
C GLN A 148 -0.39 28.58 13.56
N GLU A 149 -0.97 28.85 12.38
CA GLU A 149 -0.30 28.82 11.07
C GLU A 149 0.97 29.70 10.98
N GLU A 150 1.16 30.64 11.90
CA GLU A 150 2.31 31.56 11.96
C GLU A 150 3.43 31.15 12.94
N GLN A 151 3.27 30.12 13.77
CA GLN A 151 4.34 29.64 14.66
C GLN A 151 5.23 28.61 13.96
N ASP A 152 6.44 29.01 13.56
CA ASP A 152 7.50 28.05 13.21
C ASP A 152 8.03 27.37 14.48
N ILE A 153 7.41 26.24 14.84
CA ILE A 153 7.82 25.44 16.01
C ILE A 153 9.15 24.69 15.74
N GLY A 154 9.70 24.77 14.51
CA GLY A 154 10.92 24.09 14.11
C GLY A 154 10.92 22.58 14.34
N ASN A 155 12.10 21.96 14.27
CA ASN A 155 12.27 20.56 14.66
C ASN A 155 12.34 20.49 16.20
N VAL A 156 11.20 20.34 16.87
CA VAL A 156 11.18 20.11 18.32
C VAL A 156 11.83 18.77 18.62
N ASN A 157 12.88 18.80 19.45
CA ASN A 157 13.56 17.60 19.91
C ASN A 157 12.59 16.73 20.74
N LEU A 158 12.18 15.61 20.16
CA LEU A 158 11.21 14.70 20.75
C LEU A 158 11.67 14.12 22.11
N ALA A 159 12.98 13.94 22.29
CA ALA A 159 13.53 13.48 23.56
C ALA A 159 13.44 14.56 24.65
N ASN A 160 13.56 15.84 24.29
CA ASN A 160 13.36 16.96 25.22
C ASN A 160 11.88 17.11 25.60
N LEU A 161 10.97 17.05 24.62
CA LEU A 161 9.52 17.07 24.86
C LEU A 161 9.08 15.93 25.78
N VAL A 162 9.48 14.70 25.45
CA VAL A 162 9.13 13.54 26.26
C VAL A 162 9.88 13.54 27.59
N GLY A 163 11.06 14.15 27.69
CA GLY A 163 11.75 14.34 28.97
C GLY A 163 11.08 15.32 29.91
N GLU A 164 10.54 16.40 29.37
CA GLU A 164 9.79 17.36 30.17
C GLU A 164 8.44 16.78 30.62
N ILE A 165 7.74 16.06 29.77
CA ILE A 165 6.47 15.42 30.16
C ILE A 165 6.72 14.16 31.02
N CYS A 166 7.78 13.40 30.72
CA CYS A 166 8.10 12.10 31.34
C CYS A 166 9.59 11.95 31.69
N PRO A 167 10.03 12.51 32.84
CA PRO A 167 11.42 12.41 33.28
C PRO A 167 11.92 10.96 33.36
N GLY A 168 13.03 10.66 32.70
CA GLY A 168 13.68 9.34 32.66
C GLY A 168 13.32 8.46 31.46
N LEU A 169 12.38 8.86 30.59
CA LEU A 169 12.04 8.16 29.35
C LEU A 169 12.77 8.73 28.11
N GLU A 170 13.54 9.80 28.26
CA GLU A 170 14.28 10.47 27.16
C GLU A 170 15.24 9.50 26.47
N SER A 171 15.88 8.64 27.28
CA SER A 171 16.86 7.66 26.82
C SER A 171 16.28 6.50 26.00
N LEU A 172 14.95 6.41 25.85
CA LEU A 172 14.30 5.44 24.97
C LEU A 172 14.22 5.94 23.52
N PHE A 173 14.46 7.23 23.29
CA PHE A 173 14.48 7.83 21.96
C PHE A 173 15.91 7.79 21.40
N PRO A 174 16.11 7.30 20.17
CA PRO A 174 17.36 7.42 19.44
C PRO A 174 17.74 8.90 19.24
N GLU A 175 19.03 9.23 19.37
CA GLU A 175 19.54 10.56 19.03
C GLU A 175 19.30 10.91 17.54
N GLU A 176 19.09 9.93 16.65
CA GLU A 176 18.80 10.20 15.23
C GLU A 176 17.33 10.63 14.97
N LEU A 177 16.42 10.40 15.92
CA LEU A 177 15.03 10.87 15.86
C LEU A 177 14.86 12.30 16.40
N VAL A 178 15.92 12.88 16.95
CA VAL A 178 15.92 14.19 17.62
C VAL A 178 15.85 15.37 16.64
N ASP A 179 16.43 15.22 15.44
CA ASP A 179 16.55 16.31 14.46
C ASP A 179 15.65 16.13 13.22
N ALA A 180 14.85 15.06 13.15
CA ALA A 180 14.14 14.64 11.95
C ALA A 180 12.61 14.87 11.97
N PHE A 181 12.07 15.41 13.06
CA PHE A 181 10.63 15.56 13.25
C PHE A 181 10.20 17.02 13.30
N ASN A 182 9.36 17.40 12.34
CA ASN A 182 8.53 18.59 12.43
C ASN A 182 7.21 18.20 13.12
N LEU A 183 6.90 18.79 14.27
CA LEU A 183 5.63 18.54 14.95
C LEU A 183 4.52 19.20 14.13
N GLN A 184 3.64 18.39 13.52
CA GLN A 184 2.39 18.86 12.89
C GLN A 184 1.19 18.54 13.81
N GLU A 185 -0.03 18.87 13.37
CA GLU A 185 -1.33 18.86 14.11
C GLU A 185 -1.74 17.54 14.82
N ASN A 186 -0.92 16.50 14.83
CA ASN A 186 -1.23 15.16 15.34
C ASN A 186 -0.56 14.81 16.68
N VAL A 187 -0.29 15.80 17.55
CA VAL A 187 0.18 15.56 18.92
C VAL A 187 -0.98 15.72 19.90
N LEU A 188 -1.25 14.68 20.69
CA LEU A 188 -2.38 14.61 21.61
C LEU A 188 -1.93 14.19 23.01
N LEU A 189 -2.42 14.89 24.02
CA LEU A 189 -2.24 14.61 25.43
C LEU A 189 -3.57 14.15 26.04
N GLY A 190 -3.69 12.86 26.33
CA GLY A 190 -4.85 12.28 27.00
C GLY A 190 -4.64 12.18 28.51
N ILE A 191 -5.54 12.78 29.28
CA ILE A 191 -5.54 12.73 30.74
C ILE A 191 -6.80 12.00 31.20
N TYR A 192 -6.60 10.80 31.70
CA TYR A 192 -7.65 9.91 32.17
C TYR A 192 -7.68 9.91 33.69
N SER A 193 -8.80 10.33 34.29
CA SER A 193 -8.97 10.32 35.76
C SER A 193 -10.05 9.34 36.18
N THR A 194 -9.80 8.63 37.28
CA THR A 194 -10.77 7.75 37.94
C THR A 194 -10.89 8.13 39.41
N ILE A 195 -12.11 8.36 39.87
CA ILE A 195 -12.41 8.50 41.30
C ILE A 195 -12.79 7.11 41.81
N ASN A 196 -12.06 6.62 42.82
CA ASN A 196 -12.42 5.35 43.45
C ASN A 196 -13.52 5.57 44.51
N ASN A 197 -14.19 4.48 44.91
CA ASN A 197 -15.20 4.45 45.99
C ASN A 197 -14.78 5.06 47.36
N GLN A 198 -13.52 5.48 47.56
CA GLN A 198 -13.03 6.19 48.75
C GLN A 198 -12.83 7.70 48.54
N GLY A 199 -13.21 8.23 47.37
CA GLY A 199 -13.04 9.65 47.02
C GLY A 199 -11.61 10.04 46.63
N ILE A 200 -10.72 9.07 46.42
CA ILE A 200 -9.33 9.34 46.02
C ILE A 200 -9.28 9.41 44.50
N LEU A 201 -9.04 10.62 43.98
CA LEU A 201 -8.83 10.92 42.57
C LEU A 201 -7.47 10.34 42.12
N ARG A 202 -7.49 9.39 41.19
CA ARG A 202 -6.27 8.87 40.55
C ARG A 202 -6.21 9.33 39.10
N LYS A 203 -5.19 10.13 38.79
CA LYS A 203 -4.91 10.62 37.43
C LYS A 203 -3.94 9.66 36.74
N LYS A 204 -4.26 9.24 35.51
CA LYS A 204 -3.36 8.53 34.60
C LYS A 204 -3.19 9.34 33.33
N MET A 205 -1.96 9.45 32.86
CA MET A 205 -1.64 10.22 31.67
C MET A 205 -1.11 9.33 30.56
N LEU A 206 -1.60 9.64 29.36
CA LEU A 206 -1.21 9.03 28.13
C LEU A 206 -0.86 10.14 27.15
N PHE A 207 0.37 10.13 26.69
CA PHE A 207 0.84 11.02 25.64
C PHE A 207 0.90 10.26 24.33
N SER A 208 0.46 10.89 23.25
CA SER A 208 0.41 10.26 21.94
C SER A 208 0.89 11.19 20.84
N ILE A 209 1.60 10.60 19.90
CA ILE A 209 2.08 11.26 18.69
C ILE A 209 1.59 10.40 17.53
N GLY A 210 0.55 10.89 16.87
CA GLY A 210 -0.04 10.21 15.73
C GLY A 210 0.75 10.50 14.47
N PHE A 211 1.24 9.44 13.82
CA PHE A 211 1.63 9.48 12.41
C PHE A 211 0.42 9.01 11.61
N ASN A 212 -0.61 9.86 11.55
CA ASN A 212 -1.75 9.58 10.69
C ASN A 212 -1.32 9.86 9.24
N ALA A 213 -0.64 8.89 8.63
CA ALA A 213 -0.68 8.76 7.18
C ALA A 213 -2.09 8.27 6.84
N ASN A 214 -3.06 9.18 6.87
CA ASN A 214 -4.42 8.90 6.42
C ASN A 214 -4.37 8.77 4.90
N ILE A 215 -3.83 7.64 4.42
CA ILE A 215 -3.84 7.27 3.03
C ILE A 215 -5.28 6.86 2.74
N GLN A 216 -6.12 7.87 2.56
CA GLN A 216 -7.42 7.67 1.95
C GLN A 216 -7.13 7.15 0.56
N PHE A 217 -7.49 5.90 0.30
CA PHE A 217 -7.21 5.29 -0.99
C PHE A 217 -7.88 6.04 -2.16
N SER A 218 -8.89 6.88 -1.87
CA SER A 218 -9.50 7.84 -2.80
C SER A 218 -8.58 9.00 -3.23
N ARG A 219 -7.55 9.33 -2.44
CA ARG A 219 -6.58 10.40 -2.73
C ARG A 219 -5.32 9.90 -3.45
N ILE A 220 -5.23 8.59 -3.71
CA ILE A 220 -4.16 8.00 -4.51
C ILE A 220 -4.42 8.37 -5.98
N PRO A 221 -3.53 9.14 -6.64
CA PRO A 221 -3.70 9.52 -8.04
C PRO A 221 -3.88 8.28 -8.91
N LEU A 222 -4.84 8.31 -9.85
CA LEU A 222 -5.14 7.25 -10.84
C LEU A 222 -5.82 5.98 -10.30
N VAL A 223 -5.91 5.77 -8.99
CA VAL A 223 -6.57 4.58 -8.39
C VAL A 223 -7.84 4.97 -7.62
N GLY A 224 -7.90 6.19 -7.07
CA GLY A 224 -8.99 6.65 -6.21
C GLY A 224 -10.40 6.53 -6.81
N ASP A 225 -10.55 6.84 -8.11
CA ASP A 225 -11.85 6.81 -8.81
C ASP A 225 -12.33 5.39 -9.17
N PHE A 226 -11.45 4.38 -9.04
CA PHE A 226 -11.72 2.99 -9.43
C PHE A 226 -11.98 2.07 -8.24
N LEU A 227 -11.92 2.59 -7.01
CA LEU A 227 -12.15 1.81 -5.80
C LEU A 227 -13.65 1.80 -5.44
N PRO A 228 -14.22 0.66 -4.99
CA PRO A 228 -15.58 0.62 -4.47
C PRO A 228 -15.73 1.59 -3.29
N GLN A 229 -16.91 2.20 -3.11
CA GLN A 229 -17.13 3.17 -2.02
C GLN A 229 -16.83 2.61 -0.62
N GLU A 230 -16.94 1.29 -0.46
CA GLU A 230 -16.59 0.54 0.76
C GLU A 230 -15.10 0.61 1.12
N MET A 231 -14.21 0.89 0.16
CA MET A 231 -12.77 1.02 0.37
C MET A 231 -12.36 2.43 0.82
N TYR A 232 -13.24 3.43 0.70
CA TYR A 232 -12.98 4.81 1.11
C TYR A 232 -12.87 4.99 2.63
N SER A 233 -13.38 4.04 3.41
CA SER A 233 -13.25 4.00 4.88
C SER A 233 -12.00 3.27 5.37
N SER A 234 -11.18 2.73 4.46
CA SER A 234 -9.97 1.98 4.81
C SER A 234 -8.91 2.90 5.40
N GLN A 235 -8.35 2.53 6.54
CA GLN A 235 -7.41 3.37 7.31
C GLN A 235 -6.14 2.59 7.62
N PHE A 236 -4.99 3.22 7.39
CA PHE A 236 -3.71 2.84 7.98
C PHE A 236 -3.27 3.95 8.92
N ALA A 237 -2.98 3.61 10.18
CA ALA A 237 -2.52 4.57 11.17
C ALA A 237 -1.34 3.99 11.94
N PHE A 238 -0.39 4.86 12.27
CA PHE A 238 0.74 4.52 13.12
C PHE A 238 0.81 5.55 14.24
N GLU A 239 0.80 5.11 15.49
CA GLU A 239 0.75 5.98 16.65
C GLU A 239 1.88 5.62 17.61
N PHE A 240 2.61 6.62 18.05
CA PHE A 240 3.56 6.46 19.14
C PHE A 240 2.90 6.87 20.44
N LEU A 241 2.90 5.98 21.43
CA LEU A 241 2.26 6.18 22.72
C LEU A 241 3.28 6.15 23.85
N VAL A 242 3.16 7.09 24.78
CA VAL A 242 3.91 7.10 26.04
C VAL A 242 2.90 7.07 27.18
N SER A 243 2.89 5.98 27.94
CA SER A 243 2.05 5.86 29.12
C SER A 243 2.88 6.06 30.40
N LEU A 244 2.40 6.94 31.29
CA LEU A 244 3.06 7.19 32.57
C LEU A 244 2.67 6.15 33.61
N GLN A 245 1.50 5.53 33.43
CA GLN A 245 0.96 4.49 34.28
C GLN A 245 0.47 3.32 33.42
N LYS A 246 0.31 2.15 34.05
CA LYS A 246 -0.25 0.98 33.40
C LYS A 246 -1.76 1.13 33.20
N TYR A 247 -2.24 0.87 31.98
CA TYR A 247 -3.66 0.80 31.66
C TYR A 247 -4.10 -0.64 31.44
N THR A 248 -5.21 -1.01 32.06
CA THR A 248 -5.88 -2.30 31.88
C THR A 248 -6.76 -2.28 30.62
N GLN A 249 -7.18 -3.46 30.17
CA GLN A 249 -8.09 -3.60 29.03
C GLN A 249 -9.39 -2.82 29.18
N LYS A 250 -9.94 -2.83 30.40
CA LYS A 250 -11.22 -2.17 30.70
C LYS A 250 -11.05 -0.66 30.56
N GLU A 251 -10.00 -0.10 31.14
CA GLU A 251 -9.67 1.32 31.08
C GLU A 251 -9.40 1.77 29.64
N LEU A 252 -8.64 0.99 28.86
CA LEU A 252 -8.39 1.30 27.44
C LEU A 252 -9.67 1.26 26.59
N ARG A 253 -10.61 0.35 26.87
CA ARG A 253 -11.89 0.30 26.15
C ARG A 253 -12.73 1.54 26.45
N ILE A 254 -12.76 1.97 27.72
CA ILE A 254 -13.51 3.18 28.12
C ILE A 254 -12.86 4.42 27.48
N LEU A 255 -11.54 4.54 27.57
CA LEU A 255 -10.76 5.62 26.98
C LEU A 255 -11.02 5.76 25.47
N ASN A 256 -10.98 4.65 24.72
CA ASN A 256 -11.29 4.69 23.28
C ASN A 256 -12.71 5.15 22.98
N GLY A 257 -13.70 4.71 23.77
CA GLY A 257 -15.08 5.16 23.57
C GLY A 257 -15.23 6.67 23.76
N LEU A 258 -14.55 7.23 24.77
CA LEU A 258 -14.57 8.67 25.03
C LEU A 258 -13.79 9.46 23.95
N LEU A 259 -12.67 8.92 23.46
CA LEU A 259 -11.89 9.51 22.36
C LEU A 259 -12.66 9.49 21.03
N GLU A 260 -13.47 8.47 20.78
CA GLU A 260 -14.38 8.38 19.63
C GLU A 260 -15.51 9.40 19.72
N GLU A 261 -16.09 9.60 20.92
CA GLU A 261 -17.12 10.62 21.16
C GLU A 261 -16.58 12.04 20.97
N LEU A 262 -15.31 12.30 21.32
CA LEU A 262 -14.61 13.57 21.07
C LEU A 262 -14.13 13.73 19.60
N ASN A 263 -14.42 12.78 18.71
CA ASN A 263 -13.98 12.75 17.32
C ASN A 263 -12.47 12.98 17.13
N THR A 264 -11.66 12.50 18.07
CA THR A 264 -10.21 12.70 18.03
C THR A 264 -9.54 11.80 16.99
N PRO A 265 -8.43 12.24 16.36
CA PRO A 265 -7.70 11.41 15.41
C PRO A 265 -6.92 10.27 16.09
N LEU A 266 -6.78 10.29 17.43
CA LEU A 266 -6.17 9.25 18.24
C LEU A 266 -7.12 8.07 18.46
N LYS A 267 -6.74 6.87 18.02
CA LYS A 267 -7.51 5.66 18.28
C LYS A 267 -6.61 4.55 18.81
N ILE A 268 -6.63 4.34 20.13
CA ILE A 268 -5.88 3.28 20.83
C ILE A 268 -6.56 1.91 20.61
N LYS A 269 -6.76 1.49 19.36
CA LYS A 269 -7.54 0.30 19.04
C LYS A 269 -6.80 -0.98 19.46
N PRO A 270 -7.27 -1.74 20.46
CA PRO A 270 -6.53 -2.89 20.96
C PRO A 270 -6.49 -4.03 19.94
N PRO A 271 -5.38 -4.78 19.82
CA PRO A 271 -5.33 -5.98 19.02
C PRO A 271 -6.32 -7.05 19.51
N SER A 272 -6.81 -7.85 18.57
CA SER A 272 -7.63 -9.05 18.79
C SER A 272 -7.12 -9.94 19.95
N THR A 273 -7.91 -9.98 21.04
CA THR A 273 -8.12 -11.12 21.97
C THR A 273 -6.99 -11.69 22.83
N THR A 274 -5.75 -11.19 22.91
CA THR A 274 -4.78 -11.82 23.86
C THR A 274 -3.65 -10.98 24.47
N ILE A 275 -3.48 -9.70 24.14
CA ILE A 275 -2.56 -8.81 24.88
C ILE A 275 -3.29 -7.48 25.04
N ASN A 276 -3.61 -7.11 26.28
CA ASN A 276 -4.66 -6.15 26.57
C ASN A 276 -4.28 -5.14 27.67
N GLU A 277 -3.00 -4.94 27.94
CA GLU A 277 -2.53 -3.95 28.91
C GLU A 277 -1.47 -3.07 28.26
N LEU A 278 -1.63 -1.75 28.38
CA LEU A 278 -0.60 -0.79 28.00
C LEU A 278 0.29 -0.58 29.23
N ASP A 279 1.49 -1.17 29.19
CA ASP A 279 2.45 -1.03 30.28
C ASP A 279 3.09 0.36 30.28
N ARG A 280 3.45 0.84 31.47
CA ARG A 280 4.20 2.09 31.65
C ARG A 280 5.45 2.11 30.77
N GLY A 281 5.60 3.16 29.97
CA GLY A 281 6.72 3.36 29.04
C GLY A 281 6.26 3.75 27.63
N ALA A 282 7.21 3.74 26.70
CA ALA A 282 6.94 4.06 25.30
C ALA A 282 6.54 2.82 24.50
N SER A 283 5.57 2.96 23.61
CA SER A 283 5.03 1.91 22.77
C SER A 283 4.69 2.45 21.38
N ILE A 284 4.72 1.58 20.39
CA ILE A 284 4.29 1.87 19.02
C ILE A 284 3.04 1.07 18.74
N ILE A 285 2.01 1.71 18.22
CA ILE A 285 0.80 1.09 17.71
C ILE A 285 0.75 1.25 16.20
N ALA A 286 0.43 0.17 15.50
CA ALA A 286 0.03 0.22 14.10
C ALA A 286 -1.39 -0.32 13.98
N TYR A 287 -2.24 0.37 13.22
CA TYR A 287 -3.62 0.00 12.96
C TYR A 287 -3.84 -0.04 11.45
N PHE A 288 -4.50 -1.10 11.00
CA PHE A 288 -4.78 -1.36 9.60
C PHE A 288 -6.21 -1.88 9.48
N ASP A 289 -7.01 -1.20 8.67
CA ASP A 289 -8.41 -1.49 8.42
C ASP A 289 -8.68 -1.39 6.93
N ILE A 290 -9.00 -2.52 6.29
CA ILE A 290 -9.39 -2.58 4.88
C ILE A 290 -10.58 -3.52 4.77
N LEU A 291 -11.72 -3.04 4.26
CA LEU A 291 -12.91 -3.85 3.99
C LEU A 291 -13.37 -4.68 5.22
N GLY A 292 -13.29 -4.10 6.42
CA GLY A 292 -13.65 -4.76 7.69
C GLY A 292 -12.59 -5.74 8.23
N TYR A 293 -11.44 -5.88 7.54
CA TYR A 293 -10.28 -6.59 8.05
C TYR A 293 -9.44 -5.67 8.94
N ILE A 294 -9.63 -5.79 10.24
CA ILE A 294 -8.96 -4.98 11.25
C ILE A 294 -7.76 -5.74 11.85
N LYS A 295 -6.56 -5.17 11.69
CA LYS A 295 -5.34 -5.59 12.38
C LYS A 295 -4.74 -4.42 13.15
N ALA A 296 -4.50 -4.65 14.44
CA ALA A 296 -3.72 -3.75 15.26
C ALA A 296 -2.50 -4.49 15.81
N TRP A 297 -1.38 -3.78 15.91
CA TRP A 297 -0.14 -4.23 16.53
C TRP A 297 0.23 -3.26 17.62
N LEU A 298 0.66 -3.75 18.79
CA LEU A 298 1.22 -2.96 19.87
C LEU A 298 2.64 -3.48 20.14
N LEU A 299 3.61 -2.57 20.14
CA LEU A 299 5.01 -2.87 20.36
C LEU A 299 5.57 -2.02 21.50
N ASN A 300 5.87 -2.65 22.64
CA ASN A 300 6.49 -1.97 23.78
C ASN A 300 8.00 -1.78 23.56
N LEU A 301 8.51 -0.56 23.78
CA LEU A 301 9.93 -0.23 23.65
C LEU A 301 10.66 -0.49 24.98
N LYS A 302 11.77 -1.24 24.94
CA LYS A 302 12.61 -1.53 26.12
C LYS A 302 14.09 -1.27 25.81
N ARG A 303 14.82 -0.78 26.81
CA ARG A 303 16.28 -0.56 26.78
C ARG A 303 17.04 -1.89 26.96
N THR A 304 18.10 -2.11 26.18
CA THR A 304 19.04 -3.22 26.44
C THR A 304 20.04 -2.84 27.54
N LYS A 305 20.27 -3.74 28.51
CA LYS A 305 21.44 -3.65 29.39
C LYS A 305 22.67 -4.04 28.58
N SER A 306 23.63 -3.14 28.43
CA SER A 306 24.94 -3.50 27.88
C SER A 306 25.63 -4.50 28.81
N SER A 307 26.01 -5.66 28.28
CA SER A 307 26.75 -6.67 29.04
C SER A 307 28.20 -6.23 29.23
N GLY A 308 28.47 -5.54 30.34
CA GLY A 308 29.83 -5.24 30.79
C GLY A 308 30.43 -6.42 31.56
N SER A 309 31.51 -6.98 31.01
CA SER A 309 32.48 -7.86 31.69
C SER A 309 32.86 -7.32 33.07
N GLY A 310 32.87 -8.17 34.09
CA GLY A 310 33.26 -7.81 35.45
C GLY A 310 34.74 -7.41 35.57
N SER A 311 35.00 -6.39 36.39
CA SER A 311 36.26 -6.25 37.13
C SER A 311 36.02 -5.52 38.45
N THR A 312 36.53 -6.11 39.51
CA THR A 312 36.59 -5.65 40.89
C THR A 312 37.50 -4.43 41.07
N GLY A 313 37.06 -3.46 41.89
CA GLY A 313 37.92 -2.75 42.85
C GLY A 313 38.34 -1.30 42.56
N GLY A 314 38.09 -0.42 43.55
CA GLY A 314 38.95 0.72 43.90
C GLY A 314 38.48 2.10 43.46
N GLY A 315 38.10 2.96 44.40
CA GLY A 315 37.67 4.34 44.15
C GLY A 315 38.82 5.34 43.99
N SER A 316 38.55 6.43 43.27
CA SER A 316 38.99 7.80 43.56
C SER A 316 38.33 8.80 42.61
N SER A 317 37.98 9.95 43.14
CA SER A 317 37.46 11.16 42.48
C SER A 317 38.27 11.64 41.27
N GLY A 318 37.56 12.12 40.23
CA GLY A 318 38.14 12.89 39.13
C GLY A 318 37.05 13.42 38.19
N SER A 319 36.84 14.73 38.21
CA SER A 319 36.01 15.50 37.28
C SER A 319 36.61 15.51 35.87
N GLY A 320 35.79 15.27 34.84
CA GLY A 320 36.17 15.42 33.44
C GLY A 320 34.97 15.24 32.52
N SER A 321 34.46 16.35 31.99
CA SER A 321 33.46 16.43 30.93
C SER A 321 34.03 15.88 29.61
N GLY A 322 33.32 14.91 29.03
CA GLY A 322 33.59 14.40 27.69
C GLY A 322 32.33 13.71 27.15
N THR A 323 31.63 14.40 26.25
CA THR A 323 30.52 13.89 25.44
C THR A 323 31.05 12.82 24.48
N GLY A 324 30.79 11.56 24.81
CA GLY A 324 31.02 10.41 23.94
C GLY A 324 29.69 9.75 23.60
N GLY A 325 29.25 9.90 22.35
CA GLY A 325 28.04 9.27 21.81
C GLY A 325 28.08 7.76 22.02
N ARG A 326 27.06 7.24 22.70
CA ARG A 326 26.83 5.81 22.90
C ARG A 326 25.52 5.45 22.21
N SER A 327 25.61 4.78 21.07
CA SER A 327 24.45 4.22 20.36
C SER A 327 23.61 3.33 21.28
N ALA A 328 22.36 3.70 21.52
CA ALA A 328 21.40 2.88 22.25
C ALA A 328 20.77 1.84 21.30
N ASN A 329 21.05 0.56 21.50
CA ASN A 329 20.37 -0.52 20.76
C ASN A 329 19.01 -0.84 21.41
N ILE A 330 17.92 -0.58 20.72
CA ILE A 330 16.55 -0.99 21.10
C ILE A 330 16.34 -2.44 20.63
N THR A 331 15.71 -3.30 21.45
CA THR A 331 15.33 -4.66 21.04
C THR A 331 13.82 -4.83 21.10
N VAL A 332 13.25 -5.32 19.99
CA VAL A 332 11.83 -5.67 19.83
C VAL A 332 11.57 -7.02 20.53
N GLN A 333 10.72 -7.06 21.55
CA GLN A 333 10.22 -8.33 22.12
C GLN A 333 8.80 -8.61 21.64
N THR A 334 8.62 -9.64 20.82
CA THR A 334 7.31 -10.25 20.57
C THR A 334 7.03 -11.31 21.64
N GLU A 335 6.05 -11.11 22.53
CA GLU A 335 5.65 -12.14 23.50
C GLU A 335 4.91 -13.30 22.81
N LYS A 336 5.28 -14.54 23.17
CA LYS A 336 4.63 -15.77 22.70
C LYS A 336 3.28 -15.96 23.39
N SER A 337 2.18 -15.74 22.67
CA SER A 337 0.83 -16.02 23.17
C SER A 337 0.52 -17.53 23.19
N SER A 338 -0.01 -18.01 24.32
CA SER A 338 -0.65 -19.32 24.47
C SER A 338 -2.16 -19.12 24.69
N ASN A 339 -2.99 -19.48 23.70
CA ASN A 339 -4.44 -19.26 23.75
C ASN A 339 -5.15 -20.36 24.55
N LYS A 340 -5.93 -19.95 25.56
CA LYS A 340 -7.07 -20.71 26.10
C LYS A 340 -8.33 -19.86 25.86
N LEU A 341 -9.27 -20.37 25.07
CA LEU A 341 -10.56 -19.71 24.79
C LEU A 341 -11.52 -19.88 25.97
N ASP A 342 -12.17 -18.80 26.40
CA ASP A 342 -13.37 -18.82 27.24
C ASP A 342 -14.63 -18.45 26.41
N ARG A 343 -15.80 -18.97 26.81
CA ARG A 343 -17.06 -19.02 26.03
C ARG A 343 -18.10 -17.99 26.49
N GLY A 344 -18.82 -17.41 25.51
CA GLY A 344 -20.06 -16.60 25.66
C GLY A 344 -19.85 -15.18 25.10
N SER A 345 -20.56 -14.64 24.12
CA SER A 345 -21.99 -14.76 23.75
C SER A 345 -22.19 -14.48 22.24
N SER A 346 -23.22 -15.09 21.66
CA SER A 346 -23.61 -15.18 20.23
C SER A 346 -24.10 -13.84 19.62
N ILE A 347 -23.94 -13.56 18.31
CA ILE A 347 -24.68 -14.14 17.15
C ILE A 347 -23.92 -13.85 15.81
N ILE A 348 -23.64 -14.93 15.04
CA ILE A 348 -23.59 -15.12 13.55
C ILE A 348 -22.89 -14.03 12.69
N ALA A 349 -21.91 -14.21 11.80
CA ALA A 349 -21.06 -15.28 11.25
C ALA A 349 -19.84 -14.56 10.61
N TYR A 350 -18.61 -15.09 10.58
CA TYR A 350 -17.99 -15.66 9.36
C TYR A 350 -16.71 -16.44 9.74
N PHE A 351 -16.62 -17.64 9.15
CA PHE A 351 -15.51 -18.59 8.94
C PHE A 351 -14.23 -18.55 9.81
N ASN A 352 -14.08 -19.62 10.60
CA ASN A 352 -13.03 -19.85 11.58
C ASN A 352 -11.93 -20.78 11.01
N ILE A 353 -11.02 -20.24 10.17
CA ILE A 353 -9.83 -20.94 9.62
C ILE A 353 -8.72 -21.15 10.69
N PHE A 354 -8.84 -20.53 11.88
CA PHE A 354 -7.82 -20.59 12.94
C PHE A 354 -7.73 -21.90 13.75
N LYS A 355 -8.65 -22.86 13.58
CA LYS A 355 -8.58 -24.15 14.30
C LYS A 355 -7.50 -25.11 13.76
N ILE A 356 -7.11 -24.97 12.50
CA ILE A 356 -6.05 -25.78 11.87
C ILE A 356 -4.66 -25.35 12.39
N TRP A 357 -4.45 -24.04 12.59
CA TRP A 357 -3.24 -23.48 13.23
C TRP A 357 -3.05 -23.97 14.68
N GLY A 358 -4.14 -24.20 15.42
CA GLY A 358 -4.10 -24.77 16.76
C GLY A 358 -3.56 -26.21 16.81
N CYS A 359 -3.85 -27.02 15.78
CA CYS A 359 -3.37 -28.40 15.68
C CYS A 359 -1.87 -28.46 15.31
N ILE A 360 -1.41 -27.55 14.44
CA ILE A 360 0.00 -27.42 14.05
C ILE A 360 0.85 -26.89 15.23
N LYS A 361 0.33 -25.92 16.00
CA LYS A 361 1.00 -25.39 17.20
C LYS A 361 1.11 -26.44 18.32
N ALA A 362 0.08 -27.28 18.51
CA ALA A 362 0.10 -28.39 19.48
C ALA A 362 1.09 -29.52 19.10
N TRP A 363 1.28 -29.77 17.80
CA TRP A 363 2.24 -30.75 17.31
C TRP A 363 3.70 -30.25 17.40
N LEU A 364 3.96 -28.99 17.02
CA LEU A 364 5.27 -28.34 17.17
C LEU A 364 5.74 -28.25 18.65
N LEU A 365 4.81 -28.06 19.59
CA LEU A 365 5.09 -28.08 21.03
C LEU A 365 5.44 -29.48 21.56
N ASN A 366 4.86 -30.54 20.98
CA ASN A 366 5.18 -31.93 21.34
C ASN A 366 6.52 -32.41 20.76
N LEU A 367 6.89 -31.94 19.57
CA LEU A 367 8.19 -32.25 18.96
C LEU A 367 9.37 -31.69 19.79
N LYS A 368 9.22 -30.48 20.34
CA LYS A 368 10.23 -29.88 21.24
C LYS A 368 10.40 -30.64 22.56
N ARG A 369 9.36 -31.33 23.02
CA ARG A 369 9.35 -32.04 24.30
C ARG A 369 9.97 -33.44 24.20
N ASN A 370 9.92 -34.07 23.03
CA ASN A 370 10.55 -35.38 22.79
C ASN A 370 12.05 -35.28 22.46
N ILE A 371 12.56 -34.10 22.10
CA ILE A 371 13.99 -33.87 21.84
C ILE A 371 14.76 -33.55 23.14
N SER A 372 14.09 -33.16 24.23
CA SER A 372 14.73 -32.88 25.53
C SER A 372 14.77 -34.07 26.51
N GLN A 373 14.21 -35.23 26.16
CA GLN A 373 14.27 -36.46 26.95
C GLN A 373 14.87 -37.61 26.15
N GLY A 374 16.19 -37.55 25.94
CA GLY A 374 16.94 -38.59 25.26
C GLY A 374 18.44 -38.43 25.45
N SER A 375 18.91 -38.25 26.69
CA SER A 375 20.33 -38.42 27.01
C SER A 375 20.49 -39.15 28.33
N GLY A 376 20.99 -40.38 28.23
CA GLY A 376 21.29 -41.27 29.35
C GLY A 376 22.35 -42.28 28.91
N SER A 377 23.61 -41.86 29.06
CA SER A 377 24.86 -42.64 29.20
C SER A 377 25.14 -43.85 28.28
N THR A 378 26.26 -43.80 27.56
CA THR A 378 27.40 -44.73 27.75
C THR A 378 28.65 -44.24 27.00
N ASP A 379 29.79 -44.27 27.69
CA ASP A 379 31.15 -43.95 27.24
C ASP A 379 31.71 -44.96 26.24
N SER A 380 32.54 -44.52 25.27
CA SER A 380 33.97 -44.89 25.14
C SER A 380 34.62 -44.48 23.79
N ASP A 381 35.80 -43.87 23.93
CA ASP A 381 37.02 -43.89 23.12
C ASP A 381 37.15 -43.42 21.65
N SER A 382 37.87 -42.30 21.54
CA SER A 382 39.07 -42.00 20.72
C SER A 382 39.12 -42.23 19.20
N GLY A 383 39.47 -41.17 18.46
CA GLY A 383 40.05 -41.28 17.11
C GLY A 383 40.14 -39.96 16.34
N THR A 384 41.35 -39.42 16.21
CA THR A 384 41.77 -38.23 15.45
C THR A 384 41.62 -38.38 13.92
N ALA A 385 41.23 -37.29 13.22
CA ALA A 385 41.93 -36.67 12.06
C ALA A 385 41.04 -36.10 10.92
N SER A 386 41.34 -34.83 10.59
CA SER A 386 41.37 -34.12 9.29
C SER A 386 40.18 -34.13 8.29
N LYS A 387 39.62 -32.91 8.13
CA LYS A 387 39.33 -32.13 6.91
C LYS A 387 39.16 -32.85 5.55
N SER A 388 38.05 -32.47 4.90
CA SER A 388 37.88 -31.98 3.51
C SER A 388 36.88 -32.78 2.65
N ALA A 389 35.85 -32.08 2.15
CA ALA A 389 35.35 -32.08 0.78
C ALA A 389 33.87 -31.63 0.74
N ASN A 390 33.64 -30.48 0.11
CA ASN A 390 32.33 -30.03 -0.36
C ASN A 390 31.92 -30.89 -1.57
N ILE A 391 30.67 -31.34 -1.59
CA ILE A 391 30.02 -31.87 -2.79
C ILE A 391 28.70 -31.11 -2.93
N THR A 392 28.63 -30.28 -3.96
CA THR A 392 27.44 -29.56 -4.42
C THR A 392 26.58 -30.53 -5.23
N ALA A 393 25.29 -30.64 -4.89
CA ALA A 393 24.31 -31.36 -5.69
C ALA A 393 23.44 -30.33 -6.43
N GLN A 394 23.52 -30.34 -7.76
CA GLN A 394 22.61 -29.65 -8.67
C GLN A 394 21.37 -30.52 -8.92
N THR A 395 20.21 -29.88 -8.96
CA THR A 395 18.90 -30.48 -9.29
C THR A 395 18.62 -30.23 -10.77
N GLU A 396 18.57 -31.30 -11.56
CA GLU A 396 18.21 -31.29 -12.99
C GLU A 396 16.69 -31.15 -13.20
N LYS A 397 16.27 -30.26 -14.12
CA LYS A 397 14.99 -30.35 -14.84
C LYS A 397 15.26 -30.96 -16.23
N SER A 398 14.50 -32.01 -16.54
CA SER A 398 14.57 -32.81 -17.77
C SER A 398 13.69 -32.23 -18.88
N SER A 399 14.22 -32.12 -20.10
CA SER A 399 13.44 -32.19 -21.34
C SER A 399 14.22 -32.97 -22.42
N LEU A 400 13.49 -33.80 -23.16
CA LEU A 400 14.00 -34.84 -24.05
C LEU A 400 14.65 -34.27 -25.32
N VAL A 401 15.88 -34.71 -25.63
CA VAL A 401 16.35 -34.83 -27.03
C VAL A 401 17.10 -36.15 -27.22
N THR A 402 16.85 -36.69 -28.41
CA THR A 402 17.12 -38.01 -28.99
C THR A 402 18.56 -38.51 -28.86
N SER A 403 18.67 -39.79 -28.49
CA SER A 403 19.88 -40.60 -28.38
C SER A 403 20.75 -40.63 -29.65
N SER A 404 22.03 -40.34 -29.51
CA SER A 404 23.08 -40.99 -30.31
C SER A 404 24.35 -41.20 -29.47
N THR A 405 24.99 -42.33 -29.73
CA THR A 405 25.80 -43.14 -28.81
C THR A 405 27.24 -42.62 -28.68
N THR A 406 27.70 -42.35 -27.46
CA THR A 406 29.12 -42.07 -27.17
C THR A 406 29.92 -43.37 -27.19
N THR A 407 30.66 -43.63 -28.27
CA THR A 407 31.84 -44.50 -28.22
C THR A 407 33.08 -43.66 -27.98
N THR A 408 33.81 -44.00 -26.93
CA THR A 408 35.14 -43.49 -26.59
C THR A 408 36.16 -43.78 -27.70
N PRO A 409 37.04 -42.83 -28.05
CA PRO A 409 38.42 -43.13 -28.43
C PRO A 409 39.37 -42.36 -27.48
N THR A 410 40.20 -43.02 -26.69
CA THR A 410 41.57 -43.45 -27.01
C THR A 410 42.39 -42.43 -27.82
N SER A 411 43.49 -42.02 -27.21
CA SER A 411 44.53 -41.08 -27.65
C SER A 411 45.03 -41.25 -29.09
N SER A 412 45.04 -40.14 -29.86
CA SER A 412 46.12 -39.61 -30.73
C SER A 412 45.54 -38.88 -31.95
N ASP A 413 45.56 -37.54 -31.94
CA ASP A 413 46.10 -36.68 -33.01
C ASP A 413 45.66 -35.21 -32.80
N ASP A 414 46.63 -34.30 -32.96
CA ASP A 414 46.46 -32.85 -33.06
C ASP A 414 45.50 -32.51 -34.23
N ASN A 415 44.20 -32.38 -33.96
CA ASN A 415 43.32 -31.65 -34.88
C ASN A 415 43.44 -30.16 -34.55
N LEU A 416 44.54 -29.56 -35.00
CA LEU A 416 44.69 -28.10 -35.13
C LEU A 416 43.55 -27.49 -35.93
N ILE A 417 42.86 -28.27 -36.78
CA ILE A 417 41.80 -27.82 -37.67
C ILE A 417 40.47 -28.53 -37.35
N THR A 418 39.40 -27.78 -37.10
CA THR A 418 38.02 -28.27 -36.87
C THR A 418 37.05 -27.75 -37.94
N LEU A 419 36.02 -28.53 -38.27
CA LEU A 419 34.97 -28.17 -39.23
C LEU A 419 33.68 -27.89 -38.47
N ALA A 420 33.26 -26.62 -38.44
CA ALA A 420 32.06 -26.14 -37.74
C ALA A 420 31.53 -24.87 -38.42
N ASP A 421 30.23 -24.58 -38.28
CA ASP A 421 29.58 -23.35 -38.76
C ASP A 421 29.79 -23.01 -40.25
N ASN A 422 29.74 -24.01 -41.14
CA ASN A 422 30.09 -23.85 -42.57
C ASN A 422 31.50 -23.26 -42.79
N GLY A 423 32.43 -23.55 -41.89
CA GLY A 423 33.80 -23.07 -41.94
C GLY A 423 34.85 -24.07 -41.46
N VAL A 424 36.10 -23.69 -41.70
CA VAL A 424 37.31 -24.39 -41.25
C VAL A 424 37.98 -23.52 -40.18
N TRP A 425 38.14 -24.04 -38.97
CA TRP A 425 38.71 -23.33 -37.84
C TRP A 425 40.08 -23.88 -37.47
N LEU A 426 41.06 -23.02 -37.24
CA LEU A 426 42.40 -23.37 -36.79
C LEU A 426 42.60 -22.86 -35.36
N GLU A 427 42.80 -23.77 -34.41
CA GLU A 427 43.13 -23.44 -33.01
C GLU A 427 44.58 -22.94 -32.92
N ILE A 428 44.78 -21.73 -32.40
CA ILE A 428 46.10 -21.10 -32.26
C ILE A 428 46.56 -21.13 -30.80
N GLN A 429 45.68 -20.71 -29.87
CA GLN A 429 45.87 -20.67 -28.41
C GLN A 429 47.25 -20.15 -27.97
N LYS A 430 47.71 -19.04 -28.56
CA LYS A 430 49.03 -18.44 -28.29
C LYS A 430 48.94 -16.95 -27.99
N SER A 431 49.78 -16.52 -27.06
CA SER A 431 49.94 -15.11 -26.68
C SER A 431 51.20 -14.50 -27.28
N PHE A 432 51.07 -13.28 -27.81
CA PHE A 432 52.13 -12.46 -28.38
C PHE A 432 52.08 -11.06 -27.76
N GLY A 433 52.84 -10.86 -26.68
CA GLY A 433 52.75 -9.62 -25.89
C GLY A 433 51.36 -9.46 -25.28
N PRO A 434 50.68 -8.30 -25.44
CA PRO A 434 49.33 -8.10 -24.91
C PRO A 434 48.23 -8.78 -25.74
N ILE A 435 48.54 -9.41 -26.88
CA ILE A 435 47.53 -10.01 -27.76
C ILE A 435 47.51 -11.52 -27.55
N ARG A 436 46.35 -12.11 -27.28
CA ARG A 436 46.12 -13.55 -27.19
C ARG A 436 45.23 -14.02 -28.33
N PHE A 437 45.77 -14.86 -29.21
CA PHE A 437 45.02 -15.50 -30.29
C PHE A 437 44.45 -16.83 -29.83
N GLU A 438 43.13 -16.98 -29.90
CA GLU A 438 42.43 -18.23 -29.59
C GLU A 438 42.38 -19.13 -30.81
N LYS A 439 41.70 -18.69 -31.88
CA LYS A 439 41.54 -19.44 -33.13
C LYS A 439 41.36 -18.51 -34.33
N VAL A 440 41.49 -19.06 -35.53
CA VAL A 440 41.17 -18.36 -36.80
C VAL A 440 40.28 -19.24 -37.68
N GLY A 441 39.14 -18.70 -38.08
CA GLY A 441 38.16 -19.39 -38.92
C GLY A 441 38.20 -18.90 -40.36
N LEU A 442 37.90 -19.79 -41.29
CA LEU A 442 37.52 -19.45 -42.67
C LEU A 442 36.09 -19.95 -42.89
N VAL A 443 35.12 -19.05 -42.91
CA VAL A 443 33.68 -19.34 -42.84
C VAL A 443 32.99 -18.89 -44.12
N TYR A 444 32.08 -19.69 -44.67
CA TYR A 444 31.28 -19.32 -45.84
C TYR A 444 29.88 -18.84 -45.44
N LYS A 445 29.52 -17.59 -45.77
CA LYS A 445 28.22 -16.99 -45.45
C LYS A 445 27.71 -16.15 -46.64
N LYS A 446 26.46 -16.36 -47.05
CA LYS A 446 25.74 -15.56 -48.08
C LYS A 446 26.54 -15.28 -49.39
N GLY A 447 27.32 -16.24 -49.91
CA GLY A 447 28.09 -16.06 -51.15
C GLY A 447 29.48 -15.42 -50.99
N GLN A 448 29.86 -15.11 -49.75
CA GLN A 448 31.16 -14.55 -49.39
C GLN A 448 31.97 -15.53 -48.51
N MET A 449 33.29 -15.46 -48.63
CA MET A 449 34.25 -16.12 -47.74
C MET A 449 34.70 -15.13 -46.68
N HIS A 450 34.56 -15.48 -45.40
CA HIS A 450 34.94 -14.69 -44.24
C HIS A 450 36.19 -15.30 -43.58
N LEU A 451 37.27 -14.53 -43.46
CA LEU A 451 38.40 -14.86 -42.60
C LEU A 451 38.17 -14.23 -41.23
N THR A 452 37.96 -15.04 -40.20
CA THR A 452 37.48 -14.61 -38.89
C THR A 452 38.52 -14.94 -37.80
N PRO A 453 39.48 -14.04 -37.52
CA PRO A 453 40.40 -14.22 -36.41
C PRO A 453 39.72 -13.89 -35.07
N GLN A 454 39.92 -14.75 -34.07
CA GLN A 454 39.52 -14.47 -32.69
C GLN A 454 40.75 -14.23 -31.81
N PHE A 455 40.86 -13.01 -31.29
CA PHE A 455 41.90 -12.62 -30.35
C PHE A 455 41.39 -11.61 -29.34
N ILE A 456 42.03 -11.60 -28.16
CA ILE A 456 41.77 -10.64 -27.08
C ILE A 456 43.04 -9.83 -26.88
N ILE A 457 42.90 -8.52 -26.67
CA ILE A 457 44.01 -7.64 -26.29
C ILE A 457 43.90 -7.35 -24.80
N GLN A 458 44.87 -7.82 -24.02
CA GLN A 458 44.90 -7.69 -22.58
C GLN A 458 46.25 -7.13 -22.11
N ASP A 459 46.20 -6.04 -21.36
CA ASP A 459 47.28 -5.49 -20.54
C ASP A 459 46.84 -5.44 -19.07
N SER A 460 47.74 -5.09 -18.15
CA SER A 460 47.51 -5.08 -16.70
C SER A 460 46.30 -4.26 -16.23
N SER A 461 45.83 -3.29 -17.00
CA SER A 461 44.70 -2.41 -16.67
C SER A 461 43.67 -2.26 -17.79
N LEU A 462 43.86 -2.92 -18.93
CA LEU A 462 43.04 -2.75 -20.14
C LEU A 462 42.73 -4.12 -20.74
N LEU A 463 41.46 -4.35 -21.07
CA LEU A 463 40.99 -5.50 -21.82
C LEU A 463 40.11 -5.03 -22.97
N LEU A 464 40.43 -5.47 -24.19
CA LEU A 464 39.64 -5.26 -25.39
C LEU A 464 39.33 -6.61 -26.03
N SER A 465 38.05 -6.88 -26.21
CA SER A 465 37.54 -8.03 -26.95
C SER A 465 36.85 -7.55 -28.23
N LEU A 466 37.00 -8.28 -29.32
CA LEU A 466 36.39 -7.98 -30.61
C LEU A 466 35.42 -9.10 -30.96
N ASN A 467 34.18 -8.76 -31.28
CA ASN A 467 33.13 -9.70 -31.66
C ASN A 467 33.01 -9.76 -33.19
N ALA A 468 33.00 -10.98 -33.74
CA ALA A 468 32.84 -11.27 -35.17
C ALA A 468 33.75 -10.47 -36.13
N LEU A 469 34.97 -10.11 -35.70
CA LEU A 469 35.97 -9.50 -36.58
C LEU A 469 36.22 -10.43 -37.79
N SER A 470 35.93 -9.96 -38.99
CA SER A 470 36.17 -10.74 -40.20
C SER A 470 36.58 -9.90 -41.40
N ILE A 471 37.30 -10.54 -42.32
CA ILE A 471 37.56 -10.02 -43.66
C ILE A 471 36.75 -10.87 -44.62
N SER A 472 35.70 -10.31 -45.21
CA SER A 472 34.87 -11.00 -46.19
C SER A 472 35.30 -10.69 -47.62
N SER A 473 35.11 -11.61 -48.55
CA SER A 473 35.24 -11.35 -50.00
C SER A 473 34.26 -12.24 -50.76
N PRO A 474 33.55 -11.73 -51.79
CA PRO A 474 32.75 -12.56 -52.68
C PRO A 474 33.57 -13.70 -53.30
N LEU A 475 32.94 -14.85 -53.55
CA LEU A 475 33.62 -15.98 -54.21
C LEU A 475 33.94 -15.74 -55.68
N THR A 476 33.17 -14.85 -56.33
CA THR A 476 33.25 -14.60 -57.77
C THR A 476 34.19 -13.47 -58.15
N ASP A 477 34.55 -12.60 -57.20
CA ASP A 477 35.46 -11.47 -57.39
C ASP A 477 36.20 -11.12 -56.09
N PHE A 478 37.46 -10.72 -56.19
CA PHE A 478 38.30 -10.40 -55.03
C PHE A 478 38.08 -8.95 -54.61
N ASN A 479 37.05 -8.73 -53.79
CA ASN A 479 36.69 -7.42 -53.22
C ASN A 479 36.60 -7.55 -51.69
N PRO A 480 37.72 -7.42 -50.96
CA PRO A 480 37.73 -7.63 -49.52
C PRO A 480 37.06 -6.50 -48.75
N GLU A 481 36.16 -6.84 -47.84
CA GLU A 481 35.46 -5.95 -46.92
C GLU A 481 35.83 -6.32 -45.48
N PHE A 482 36.02 -5.31 -44.63
CA PHE A 482 36.32 -5.50 -43.21
C PHE A 482 35.04 -5.33 -42.42
N ASN A 483 34.71 -6.35 -41.62
CA ASN A 483 33.51 -6.36 -40.78
C ASN A 483 33.92 -6.55 -39.31
N LEU A 484 33.23 -5.83 -38.43
CA LEU A 484 33.33 -5.98 -36.99
C LEU A 484 31.93 -5.77 -36.44
N ASP A 485 31.30 -6.83 -35.96
CA ASP A 485 29.94 -6.74 -35.46
C ASP A 485 29.93 -6.08 -34.08
N GLY A 486 30.97 -6.22 -33.26
CA GLY A 486 30.99 -5.58 -31.95
C GLY A 486 32.34 -5.55 -31.25
N PHE A 487 32.41 -4.89 -30.09
CA PHE A 487 33.59 -4.94 -29.23
C PHE A 487 33.21 -4.73 -27.77
N GLY A 488 34.01 -5.30 -26.87
CA GLY A 488 33.94 -5.08 -25.43
C GLY A 488 35.21 -4.40 -24.94
N LEU A 489 35.09 -3.39 -24.09
CA LEU A 489 36.21 -2.65 -23.52
C LEU A 489 36.07 -2.63 -22.00
N GLN A 490 37.16 -2.96 -21.31
CA GLN A 490 37.27 -2.83 -19.87
C GLN A 490 38.59 -2.16 -19.49
N VAL A 491 38.51 -1.23 -18.54
CA VAL A 491 39.62 -0.48 -17.96
C VAL A 491 39.52 -0.58 -16.45
N ILE A 492 40.47 -1.26 -15.81
CA ILE A 492 40.55 -1.40 -14.35
C ILE A 492 41.81 -0.68 -13.86
N CYS A 493 41.60 0.42 -13.15
CA CYS A 493 42.63 1.21 -12.50
C CYS A 493 42.41 1.24 -10.98
N ARG A 494 43.41 1.71 -10.23
CA ARG A 494 43.29 1.87 -8.77
C ARG A 494 42.23 2.92 -8.43
N GLY A 495 41.02 2.48 -8.08
CA GLY A 495 39.91 3.36 -7.68
C GLY A 495 38.84 3.58 -8.76
N LEU A 496 39.04 3.09 -9.99
CA LEU A 496 38.13 3.27 -11.13
C LEU A 496 38.05 1.99 -11.94
N GLU A 497 36.83 1.57 -12.23
CA GLU A 497 36.50 0.50 -13.16
C GLU A 497 35.55 1.05 -14.22
N ILE A 498 35.88 0.84 -15.49
CA ILE A 498 35.01 1.15 -16.61
C ILE A 498 34.90 -0.11 -17.45
N SER A 499 33.69 -0.57 -17.73
CA SER A 499 33.43 -1.74 -18.56
C SER A 499 32.29 -1.41 -19.53
N GLY A 500 32.29 -2.02 -20.71
CA GLY A 500 31.17 -1.88 -21.63
C GLY A 500 31.33 -2.74 -22.87
N ALA A 501 30.21 -3.02 -23.53
CA ALA A 501 30.17 -3.76 -24.76
C ALA A 501 29.21 -3.12 -25.75
N PHE A 502 29.49 -3.33 -27.04
CA PHE A 502 28.75 -2.78 -28.15
C PHE A 502 28.59 -3.84 -29.24
N LEU A 503 27.40 -3.90 -29.85
CA LEU A 503 27.08 -4.77 -30.96
C LEU A 503 26.26 -4.00 -32.01
N ALA A 504 26.67 -4.12 -33.26
CA ALA A 504 25.96 -3.72 -34.46
C ALA A 504 25.38 -4.97 -35.13
N LYS A 505 24.09 -4.92 -35.47
CA LYS A 505 23.35 -5.97 -36.13
C LYS A 505 22.69 -5.40 -37.37
N GLU A 506 23.20 -5.79 -38.53
CA GLU A 506 22.58 -5.43 -39.81
C GLU A 506 21.34 -6.29 -40.05
N GLY A 507 20.18 -5.64 -40.15
CA GLY A 507 18.90 -6.26 -40.46
C GLY A 507 18.43 -5.94 -41.88
N SER A 508 17.40 -6.64 -42.36
CA SER A 508 16.76 -6.27 -43.64
C SER A 508 15.95 -4.98 -43.53
N ASP A 509 15.36 -4.74 -42.36
CA ASP A 509 14.35 -3.70 -42.14
C ASP A 509 14.92 -2.50 -41.36
N TYR A 510 15.98 -2.73 -40.58
CA TYR A 510 16.73 -1.72 -39.83
C TYR A 510 18.14 -2.20 -39.51
N ASP A 511 19.07 -1.26 -39.34
CA ASP A 511 20.37 -1.50 -38.72
C ASP A 511 20.29 -1.14 -37.24
N GLU A 512 20.65 -2.06 -36.35
CA GLU A 512 20.54 -1.91 -34.91
C GLU A 512 21.90 -1.89 -34.23
N TYR A 513 22.02 -1.06 -33.20
CA TYR A 513 23.23 -0.87 -32.41
C TYR A 513 22.86 -0.95 -30.94
N LEU A 514 23.27 -2.01 -30.27
CA LEU A 514 23.02 -2.25 -28.84
C LEU A 514 24.30 -2.05 -28.04
N GLY A 515 24.18 -1.55 -26.81
CA GLY A 515 25.33 -1.36 -25.94
C GLY A 515 25.00 -1.42 -24.46
N THR A 516 26.02 -1.79 -23.69
CA THR A 516 26.05 -1.73 -22.23
C THR A 516 27.31 -1.02 -21.77
N ALA A 517 27.23 -0.28 -20.67
CA ALA A 517 28.35 0.43 -20.07
C ALA A 517 28.23 0.43 -18.55
N THR A 518 29.36 0.46 -17.85
CA THR A 518 29.44 0.59 -16.40
C THR A 518 30.65 1.38 -15.98
N VAL A 519 30.49 2.18 -14.94
CA VAL A 519 31.52 2.99 -14.30
C VAL A 519 31.42 2.81 -12.80
N GLY A 520 32.43 2.20 -12.20
CA GLY A 520 32.53 1.96 -10.76
C GLY A 520 33.67 2.75 -10.11
N PHE A 521 33.43 3.34 -8.95
CA PHE A 521 34.42 4.02 -8.12
C PHE A 521 34.60 3.28 -6.79
N THR A 522 35.85 3.01 -6.38
CA THR A 522 36.13 2.31 -5.10
C THR A 522 36.85 3.22 -4.09
N LYS A 523 36.51 3.09 -2.79
CA LYS A 523 37.08 3.88 -1.70
C LYS A 523 37.99 3.07 -0.78
N GLY A 524 39.23 3.55 -0.62
CA GLY A 524 40.19 3.09 0.39
C GLY A 524 40.96 1.81 0.05
N LYS A 525 41.88 1.39 0.94
CA LYS A 525 42.73 0.19 0.79
C LYS A 525 41.95 -1.14 0.88
N GLY A 526 40.65 -1.11 1.15
CA GLY A 526 39.77 -2.27 1.34
C GLY A 526 38.76 -2.52 0.21
N GLY A 527 38.81 -1.75 -0.89
CA GLY A 527 38.03 -2.05 -2.11
C GLY A 527 36.51 -1.91 -2.00
N LYS A 528 35.97 -1.17 -1.02
CA LYS A 528 34.52 -0.96 -0.95
C LYS A 528 34.04 -0.04 -2.07
N SER A 529 33.03 -0.46 -2.82
CA SER A 529 32.38 0.36 -3.85
C SER A 529 31.80 1.63 -3.22
N ALA A 530 31.99 2.77 -3.88
CA ALA A 530 31.53 4.08 -3.44
C ALA A 530 30.39 4.63 -4.31
N LEU A 531 30.41 4.27 -5.59
CA LEU A 531 29.39 4.60 -6.59
C LEU A 531 29.58 3.62 -7.75
N SER A 532 28.52 2.95 -8.18
CA SER A 532 28.49 2.22 -9.44
C SER A 532 27.37 2.79 -10.29
N LEU A 533 27.66 3.12 -11.55
CA LEU A 533 26.67 3.51 -12.54
C LEU A 533 26.73 2.51 -13.67
N SER A 534 25.59 1.98 -14.07
CA SER A 534 25.44 1.05 -15.16
C SER A 534 24.41 1.59 -16.16
N ALA A 535 24.58 1.26 -17.43
CA ALA A 535 23.76 1.76 -18.51
C ALA A 535 23.58 0.69 -19.58
N ILE A 536 22.39 0.59 -20.14
CA ILE A 536 22.10 -0.17 -21.37
C ILE A 536 21.36 0.75 -22.33
N GLY A 537 21.55 0.53 -23.62
CA GLY A 537 20.88 1.34 -24.64
C GLY A 537 20.92 0.70 -26.01
N GLY A 538 20.05 1.17 -26.88
CA GLY A 538 19.94 0.71 -28.25
C GLY A 538 19.58 1.84 -29.19
N TYR A 539 20.13 1.82 -30.39
CA TYR A 539 19.81 2.73 -31.48
C TYR A 539 19.53 1.91 -32.74
N ALA A 540 18.40 2.12 -33.38
CA ALA A 540 18.09 1.48 -34.66
C ALA A 540 17.78 2.53 -35.72
N ASN A 541 18.23 2.31 -36.95
CA ASN A 541 17.95 3.16 -38.09
C ASN A 541 17.16 2.37 -39.14
N TYR A 542 15.93 2.79 -39.43
CA TYR A 542 15.05 2.08 -40.36
C TYR A 542 15.43 2.37 -41.81
N THR A 543 15.75 1.31 -42.56
CA THR A 543 16.37 1.37 -43.90
C THR A 543 15.48 2.08 -44.93
N ASP A 544 14.16 1.98 -44.77
CA ASP A 544 13.17 2.44 -45.76
C ASP A 544 12.56 3.83 -45.49
N SER A 545 12.65 4.37 -44.27
CA SER A 545 11.93 5.60 -43.88
C SER A 545 12.79 6.75 -43.37
N GLY A 546 14.07 6.52 -43.07
CA GLY A 546 14.94 7.54 -42.44
C GLY A 546 14.50 7.91 -41.02
N GLU A 547 13.62 7.12 -40.41
CA GLU A 547 13.25 7.21 -39.00
C GLU A 547 14.22 6.40 -38.14
N PHE A 548 14.31 6.75 -36.86
CA PHE A 548 15.18 6.05 -35.92
C PHE A 548 14.39 5.57 -34.69
N ALA A 549 14.96 4.60 -33.99
CA ALA A 549 14.58 4.19 -32.66
C ALA A 549 15.75 4.40 -31.71
N LEU A 550 15.46 4.76 -30.46
CA LEU A 550 16.47 4.95 -29.42
C LEU A 550 15.89 4.57 -28.07
N PHE A 551 16.65 3.82 -27.26
CA PHE A 551 16.39 3.70 -25.84
C PHE A 551 17.66 3.83 -25.01
N ILE A 552 17.48 4.26 -23.77
CA ILE A 552 18.52 4.29 -22.75
C ILE A 552 17.91 3.97 -21.39
N TYR A 553 18.61 3.15 -20.62
CA TYR A 553 18.29 2.83 -19.23
C TYR A 553 19.56 2.93 -18.40
N LEU A 554 19.44 3.57 -17.24
CA LEU A 554 20.52 3.85 -16.31
C LEU A 554 20.16 3.24 -14.96
N ALA A 555 21.11 2.60 -14.29
CA ALA A 555 20.96 2.18 -12.89
C ALA A 555 22.20 2.61 -12.10
N GLY A 556 21.99 3.22 -10.95
CA GLY A 556 23.03 3.75 -10.08
C GLY A 556 22.91 3.17 -8.68
N ASP A 557 23.95 2.45 -8.25
CA ASP A 557 24.14 2.02 -6.87
C ASP A 557 24.92 3.11 -6.12
N PHE A 558 24.18 3.87 -5.32
CA PHE A 558 24.70 4.92 -4.45
C PHE A 558 23.81 5.03 -3.21
N PRO A 559 24.36 4.90 -1.99
CA PRO A 559 23.57 5.00 -0.77
C PRO A 559 23.06 6.44 -0.59
N LEU A 560 21.86 6.70 -1.08
CA LEU A 560 21.18 8.00 -1.03
C LEU A 560 20.73 8.34 0.39
N GLY A 561 20.57 7.33 1.25
CA GLY A 561 20.22 7.51 2.65
C GLY A 561 18.76 7.14 2.92
N GLY A 562 18.21 7.74 3.98
CA GLY A 562 16.86 7.41 4.47
C GLY A 562 16.90 6.82 5.88
N PRO A 563 15.72 6.71 6.53
CA PRO A 563 15.64 6.15 7.87
C PRO A 563 16.00 4.65 7.87
N PRO A 564 16.43 4.07 9.02
CA PRO A 564 16.84 2.66 9.09
C PRO A 564 15.78 1.65 8.64
N PHE A 565 14.50 2.01 8.69
CA PHE A 565 13.40 1.15 8.24
C PHE A 565 13.16 1.20 6.71
N PHE A 566 13.73 2.19 6.01
CA PHE A 566 13.62 2.37 4.57
C PHE A 566 14.83 3.17 4.08
N PHE A 567 15.90 2.46 3.73
CA PHE A 567 17.17 3.06 3.33
C PHE A 567 17.38 2.85 1.83
N VAL A 568 17.37 3.93 1.06
CA VAL A 568 17.54 3.90 -0.39
C VAL A 568 19.02 3.69 -0.73
N THR A 569 19.28 2.63 -1.49
CA THR A 569 20.63 2.19 -1.90
C THR A 569 20.91 2.45 -3.37
N GLY A 570 19.89 2.69 -4.19
CA GLY A 570 20.09 2.94 -5.61
C GLY A 570 18.85 3.50 -6.30
N LEU A 571 19.07 4.05 -7.49
CA LEU A 571 18.03 4.54 -8.38
C LEU A 571 18.28 4.02 -9.78
N SER A 572 17.20 3.75 -10.49
CA SER A 572 17.27 3.42 -11.90
C SER A 572 16.19 4.13 -12.69
N GLY A 573 16.39 4.26 -13.99
CA GLY A 573 15.42 4.88 -14.86
C GLY A 573 15.84 4.92 -16.30
N GLY A 574 14.87 5.00 -17.19
CA GLY A 574 15.10 4.97 -18.62
C GLY A 574 13.91 5.41 -19.43
N LEU A 575 14.14 5.55 -20.73
CA LEU A 575 13.12 5.85 -21.71
C LEU A 575 13.46 5.22 -23.06
N GLY A 576 12.42 4.88 -23.82
CA GLY A 576 12.51 4.35 -25.17
C GLY A 576 11.57 5.06 -26.13
N TYR A 577 12.05 5.27 -27.36
CA TYR A 577 11.32 5.87 -28.47
C TYR A 577 11.44 4.97 -29.70
N ASN A 578 10.31 4.60 -30.29
CA ASN A 578 10.20 3.57 -31.33
C ASN A 578 10.86 2.23 -30.94
N TYR A 579 10.85 1.96 -29.64
CA TYR A 579 11.21 0.69 -29.01
C TYR A 579 10.01 0.26 -28.18
N ASP A 580 9.63 -1.00 -28.29
CA ASP A 580 8.61 -1.58 -27.42
C ASP A 580 9.22 -2.00 -26.07
N LEU A 581 8.38 -2.24 -25.08
CA LEU A 581 8.80 -2.77 -23.78
C LEU A 581 7.91 -3.96 -23.40
N ILE A 582 8.50 -5.15 -23.43
CA ILE A 582 7.82 -6.40 -23.11
C ILE A 582 8.24 -6.82 -21.70
N VAL A 583 7.34 -6.66 -20.74
CA VAL A 583 7.56 -7.12 -19.36
C VAL A 583 7.42 -8.66 -19.31
N PRO A 584 8.43 -9.40 -18.80
CA PRO A 584 8.36 -10.86 -18.69
C PRO A 584 7.34 -11.33 -17.65
N PRO A 585 6.96 -12.62 -17.68
CA PRO A 585 6.22 -13.24 -16.58
C PRO A 585 7.05 -13.24 -15.28
N LEU A 586 6.37 -13.41 -14.14
CA LEU A 586 6.97 -13.36 -12.80
C LEU A 586 8.16 -14.32 -12.60
N GLU A 587 8.17 -15.47 -13.29
CA GLU A 587 9.24 -16.47 -13.18
C GLU A 587 10.57 -16.01 -13.78
N ASP A 588 10.53 -15.11 -14.74
CA ASP A 588 11.70 -14.64 -15.51
C ASP A 588 12.06 -13.19 -15.14
N LEU A 589 11.51 -12.67 -14.02
CA LEU A 589 11.65 -11.27 -13.63
C LEU A 589 13.06 -10.94 -13.13
N ASP A 590 13.76 -11.90 -12.52
CA ASP A 590 15.15 -11.78 -12.12
C ASP A 590 16.11 -11.73 -13.32
N GLU A 591 15.76 -12.36 -14.44
CA GLU A 591 16.48 -12.29 -15.71
C GLU A 591 16.11 -11.06 -16.56
N PHE A 592 15.12 -10.26 -16.14
CA PHE A 592 14.68 -9.08 -16.89
C PHE A 592 15.80 -8.01 -16.92
N PRO A 593 16.22 -7.51 -18.10
CA PRO A 593 17.38 -6.61 -18.18
C PRO A 593 17.33 -5.39 -17.26
N PHE A 594 16.17 -4.75 -17.04
CA PHE A 594 16.10 -3.60 -16.14
C PHE A 594 16.22 -3.98 -14.66
N VAL A 595 15.67 -5.14 -14.27
CA VAL A 595 15.77 -5.65 -12.89
C VAL A 595 17.20 -6.12 -12.62
N TYR A 596 17.73 -6.97 -13.50
CA TYR A 596 19.09 -7.50 -13.39
C TYR A 596 20.14 -6.37 -13.35
N GLN A 597 20.03 -5.40 -14.27
CA GLN A 597 20.97 -4.27 -14.35
C GLN A 597 20.95 -3.38 -13.10
N ALA A 598 19.80 -3.26 -12.41
CA ALA A 598 19.68 -2.50 -11.18
C ALA A 598 20.18 -3.28 -9.96
N MET A 599 19.84 -4.57 -9.85
CA MET A 599 20.18 -5.39 -8.68
C MET A 599 21.63 -5.89 -8.66
N GLU A 600 22.16 -6.34 -9.81
CA GLU A 600 23.50 -6.92 -9.90
C GLU A 600 24.50 -6.01 -10.63
N GLY A 601 24.01 -5.18 -11.55
CA GLY A 601 24.85 -4.51 -12.55
C GLY A 601 25.37 -5.50 -13.60
N PRO A 602 25.96 -5.03 -14.71
CA PRO A 602 26.46 -5.94 -15.72
C PRO A 602 27.75 -6.61 -15.24
N ASP A 603 27.81 -7.92 -15.44
CA ASP A 603 28.98 -8.73 -15.10
C ASP A 603 30.28 -8.12 -15.65
N PRO A 604 31.38 -8.16 -14.87
CA PRO A 604 32.71 -7.86 -15.39
C PRO A 604 33.00 -8.75 -16.60
N ILE A 605 33.55 -8.17 -17.67
CA ILE A 605 33.87 -8.91 -18.89
C ILE A 605 34.90 -10.02 -18.57
N ASP A 606 34.47 -11.28 -18.59
CA ASP A 606 35.35 -12.43 -18.39
C ASP A 606 36.16 -12.69 -19.69
N PRO A 607 37.51 -12.62 -19.65
CA PRO A 607 38.37 -12.89 -20.81
C PRO A 607 38.25 -14.32 -21.37
N SER A 608 37.67 -15.26 -20.63
CA SER A 608 37.57 -16.68 -21.04
C SER A 608 36.27 -17.03 -21.77
N ASN A 609 35.25 -16.16 -21.75
CA ASN A 609 33.94 -16.44 -22.35
C ASN A 609 33.22 -15.19 -22.92
N THR A 610 33.99 -14.17 -23.34
CA THR A 610 33.48 -12.83 -23.66
C THR A 610 32.44 -12.79 -24.79
N GLU A 611 32.59 -13.63 -25.82
CA GLU A 611 31.70 -13.62 -27.00
C GLU A 611 30.29 -14.14 -26.64
N ALA A 612 30.21 -15.15 -25.76
CA ALA A 612 28.94 -15.73 -25.31
C ALA A 612 28.17 -14.76 -24.40
N ILE A 613 28.85 -14.16 -23.42
CA ILE A 613 28.23 -13.25 -22.43
C ILE A 613 27.67 -12.00 -23.10
N VAL A 614 28.45 -11.38 -24.01
CA VAL A 614 28.02 -10.18 -24.73
C VAL A 614 26.86 -10.49 -25.68
N THR A 615 26.86 -11.65 -26.33
CA THR A 615 25.77 -12.03 -27.24
C THR A 615 24.50 -12.34 -26.47
N GLU A 616 24.58 -13.10 -25.37
CA GLU A 616 23.45 -13.48 -24.53
C GLU A 616 22.76 -12.27 -23.86
N GLN A 617 23.53 -11.37 -23.26
CA GLN A 617 22.98 -10.17 -22.63
C GLN A 617 22.29 -9.24 -23.64
N LEU A 618 22.80 -9.14 -24.87
CA LEU A 618 22.23 -8.30 -25.90
C LEU A 618 21.06 -8.97 -26.64
N GLU A 619 21.02 -10.31 -26.73
CA GLU A 619 19.85 -11.06 -27.18
C GLU A 619 18.64 -10.88 -26.23
N LEU A 620 18.88 -10.75 -24.92
CA LEU A 620 17.82 -10.42 -23.96
C LEU A 620 17.24 -9.01 -24.20
N LEU A 621 18.07 -8.05 -24.64
CA LEU A 621 17.59 -6.72 -25.02
C LEU A 621 16.71 -6.79 -26.27
N ASP A 622 17.11 -7.54 -27.30
CA ASP A 622 16.29 -7.76 -28.52
C ASP A 622 14.96 -8.47 -28.17
N LYS A 623 14.98 -9.42 -27.23
CA LYS A 623 13.78 -10.15 -26.77
C LYS A 623 12.76 -9.26 -26.07
N TYR A 624 13.21 -8.40 -25.15
CA TYR A 624 12.32 -7.63 -24.28
C TYR A 624 12.13 -6.17 -24.69
N ILE A 625 13.04 -5.63 -25.50
CA ILE A 625 13.08 -4.23 -25.92
C ILE A 625 13.31 -4.16 -27.45
N PRO A 626 12.43 -4.74 -28.28
CA PRO A 626 12.61 -4.74 -29.73
C PRO A 626 12.27 -3.38 -30.35
N PRO A 627 12.93 -2.98 -31.46
CA PRO A 627 12.52 -1.81 -32.24
C PRO A 627 11.10 -1.98 -32.80
N LEU A 628 10.21 -1.03 -32.52
CA LEU A 628 8.84 -1.01 -33.05
C LEU A 628 8.36 0.43 -33.25
N LYS A 629 7.91 0.76 -34.46
CA LYS A 629 7.50 2.14 -34.79
C LYS A 629 6.21 2.56 -34.10
N GLY A 630 6.19 3.78 -33.57
CA GLY A 630 5.00 4.35 -32.93
C GLY A 630 4.76 3.86 -31.51
N THR A 631 5.74 3.18 -30.92
CA THR A 631 5.76 2.84 -29.50
C THR A 631 6.76 3.69 -28.73
N GLY A 632 6.59 3.77 -27.42
CA GLY A 632 7.54 4.37 -26.51
C GLY A 632 7.25 3.96 -25.08
N TRP A 633 8.24 4.10 -24.21
CA TRP A 633 8.12 3.71 -22.81
C TRP A 633 8.99 4.58 -21.91
N GLY A 634 8.68 4.57 -20.62
CA GLY A 634 9.53 5.13 -19.57
C GLY A 634 9.56 4.23 -18.35
N ALA A 635 10.65 4.30 -17.59
CA ALA A 635 10.89 3.47 -16.42
C ALA A 635 11.54 4.28 -15.30
N VAL A 636 11.14 4.03 -14.05
CA VAL A 636 11.72 4.61 -12.83
C VAL A 636 11.77 3.52 -11.76
N GLY A 637 12.96 3.25 -11.22
CA GLY A 637 13.18 2.21 -10.24
C GLY A 637 13.99 2.67 -9.04
N LEU A 638 13.86 1.91 -7.96
CA LEU A 638 14.42 2.22 -6.67
C LEU A 638 14.89 0.94 -5.99
N ASP A 639 16.16 0.94 -5.61
CA ASP A 639 16.77 -0.07 -4.74
C ASP A 639 16.75 0.43 -3.30
N PHE A 640 16.26 -0.40 -2.39
CA PHE A 640 16.17 -0.04 -0.98
C PHE A 640 16.26 -1.26 -0.07
N THR A 641 16.70 -1.01 1.15
CA THR A 641 16.72 -2.03 2.21
C THR A 641 15.85 -1.59 3.38
N CYS A 642 14.99 -2.48 3.85
CA CYS A 642 14.16 -2.27 5.02
C CYS A 642 14.78 -2.97 6.23
N PHE A 643 15.13 -2.20 7.26
CA PHE A 643 15.76 -2.67 8.50
C PHE A 643 17.10 -3.40 8.32
N LYS A 644 17.69 -3.37 7.12
CA LYS A 644 18.82 -4.23 6.69
C LYS A 644 18.50 -5.73 6.75
N ILE A 645 17.23 -6.10 6.71
CA ILE A 645 16.78 -7.51 6.75
C ILE A 645 16.09 -7.90 5.45
N ILE A 646 15.48 -6.92 4.77
CA ILE A 646 14.78 -7.10 3.51
C ILE A 646 15.42 -6.19 2.47
N ASP A 647 16.05 -6.77 1.45
CA ASP A 647 16.58 -6.05 0.31
C ASP A 647 15.56 -6.08 -0.81
N CYS A 648 15.23 -4.92 -1.37
CA CYS A 648 14.13 -4.75 -2.31
C CYS A 648 14.58 -3.94 -3.54
N PHE A 649 14.07 -4.34 -4.70
CA PHE A 649 14.06 -3.54 -5.91
C PHE A 649 12.61 -3.38 -6.38
N GLY A 650 12.23 -2.15 -6.74
CA GLY A 650 10.95 -1.87 -7.38
C GLY A 650 11.13 -0.99 -8.60
N LEU A 651 10.43 -1.30 -9.69
CA LEU A 651 10.47 -0.59 -10.97
C LEU A 651 9.06 -0.31 -11.47
N VAL A 652 8.74 0.96 -11.65
CA VAL A 652 7.53 1.41 -12.33
C VAL A 652 7.87 1.67 -13.80
N THR A 653 7.05 1.14 -14.70
CA THR A 653 7.17 1.31 -16.15
C THR A 653 5.84 1.78 -16.71
N PHE A 654 5.90 2.65 -17.72
CA PHE A 654 4.75 2.95 -18.57
C PHE A 654 5.13 2.71 -20.02
N ALA A 655 4.23 2.11 -20.79
CA ALA A 655 4.39 1.86 -22.22
C ALA A 655 3.20 2.47 -22.97
N ILE A 656 3.48 3.09 -24.11
CA ILE A 656 2.51 3.77 -24.98
C ILE A 656 2.72 3.26 -26.40
N SER A 657 1.63 2.89 -27.07
CA SER A 657 1.58 2.60 -28.50
C SER A 657 0.60 3.56 -29.21
N GLN A 658 0.34 3.36 -30.50
CA GLN A 658 -0.65 4.17 -31.23
C GLN A 658 -2.08 4.04 -30.69
N SER A 659 -2.40 2.90 -30.07
CA SER A 659 -3.75 2.59 -29.56
C SER A 659 -3.79 2.20 -28.09
N ASP A 660 -2.64 1.89 -27.48
CA ASP A 660 -2.58 1.24 -26.18
C ASP A 660 -1.72 2.00 -25.18
N PHE A 661 -2.08 1.84 -23.92
CA PHE A 661 -1.33 2.35 -22.78
C PHE A 661 -1.28 1.27 -21.72
N GLU A 662 -0.12 1.05 -21.13
CA GLU A 662 0.09 0.10 -20.04
C GLU A 662 0.96 0.72 -18.96
N LEU A 663 0.56 0.54 -17.70
CA LEU A 663 1.34 0.90 -16.51
C LEU A 663 1.64 -0.39 -15.75
N CYS A 664 2.92 -0.66 -15.48
CA CYS A 664 3.34 -1.86 -14.77
C CYS A 664 4.33 -1.51 -13.64
N LEU A 665 4.06 -2.00 -12.44
CA LEU A 665 4.99 -2.01 -11.31
C LEU A 665 5.52 -3.44 -11.14
N ILE A 666 6.83 -3.62 -11.24
CA ILE A 666 7.50 -4.90 -10.99
C ILE A 666 8.48 -4.75 -9.83
N GLY A 667 8.74 -5.82 -9.10
CA GLY A 667 9.72 -5.77 -8.02
C GLY A 667 10.12 -7.13 -7.47
N ILE A 668 11.28 -7.15 -6.82
CA ILE A 668 11.82 -8.31 -6.11
C ILE A 668 12.12 -7.89 -4.67
N GLY A 669 11.72 -8.73 -3.70
CA GLY A 669 12.02 -8.52 -2.29
C GLY A 669 12.63 -9.77 -1.67
N LEU A 670 13.80 -9.63 -1.05
CA LEU A 670 14.59 -10.69 -0.44
C LEU A 670 14.70 -10.49 1.07
N LEU A 671 14.07 -11.36 1.84
CA LEU A 671 14.19 -11.49 3.29
C LEU A 671 15.24 -12.54 3.66
N GLN A 672 16.21 -12.20 4.53
CA GLN A 672 17.19 -13.15 5.06
C GLN A 672 17.26 -13.14 6.59
N LEU A 673 17.21 -14.33 7.22
CA LEU A 673 17.18 -14.48 8.68
C LEU A 673 18.12 -15.61 9.18
N PRO A 674 19.14 -15.33 10.01
CA PRO A 674 19.72 -14.00 10.23
C PRO A 674 20.35 -13.48 8.94
N THR A 675 20.51 -12.16 8.83
CA THR A 675 21.29 -11.54 7.76
C THR A 675 22.71 -12.08 7.79
N THR A 676 23.36 -12.20 6.63
CA THR A 676 24.65 -12.90 6.46
C THR A 676 25.77 -12.23 7.26
N LEU A 677 25.95 -12.65 8.51
CA LEU A 677 27.06 -12.27 9.40
C LEU A 677 28.21 -13.28 9.26
N GLY A 678 28.83 -13.35 8.08
CA GLY A 678 30.02 -14.18 7.84
C GLY A 678 29.75 -15.66 7.56
N ARG A 679 30.37 -16.57 8.33
CA ARG A 679 30.51 -18.02 8.03
C ARG A 679 29.24 -18.88 8.17
N PHE A 680 28.10 -18.29 8.52
CA PHE A 680 26.87 -19.04 8.78
C PHE A 680 25.86 -18.74 7.67
N GLU A 681 25.30 -19.79 7.07
CA GLU A 681 24.21 -19.64 6.10
C GLU A 681 22.93 -19.14 6.80
N PRO A 682 22.08 -18.36 6.09
CA PRO A 682 20.77 -17.99 6.60
C PRO A 682 19.94 -19.22 6.99
N ILE A 683 19.20 -19.12 8.09
CA ILE A 683 18.29 -20.19 8.54
C ILE A 683 16.98 -20.11 7.77
N ALA A 684 16.58 -18.92 7.33
CA ALA A 684 15.44 -18.73 6.44
C ALA A 684 15.76 -17.66 5.40
N GLN A 685 15.26 -17.89 4.19
CA GLN A 685 15.30 -16.97 3.08
C GLN A 685 13.91 -16.96 2.44
N ALA A 686 13.35 -15.79 2.17
CA ALA A 686 12.11 -15.67 1.40
C ALA A 686 12.32 -14.58 0.36
N GLU A 687 12.21 -14.95 -0.91
CA GLU A 687 12.40 -14.07 -2.05
C GLU A 687 11.12 -14.09 -2.87
N VAL A 688 10.54 -12.91 -3.07
CA VAL A 688 9.25 -12.74 -3.74
C VAL A 688 9.42 -11.84 -4.96
N ALA A 689 8.99 -12.33 -6.11
CA ALA A 689 8.76 -11.52 -7.31
C ALA A 689 7.33 -10.98 -7.30
N LEU A 690 7.12 -9.74 -7.72
CA LEU A 690 5.84 -9.03 -7.73
C LEU A 690 5.62 -8.28 -9.05
N GLU A 691 4.38 -8.26 -9.53
CA GLU A 691 3.93 -7.56 -10.74
C GLU A 691 2.55 -6.94 -10.46
N ALA A 692 2.35 -5.67 -10.79
CA ALA A 692 1.06 -5.01 -10.83
C ALA A 692 0.90 -4.31 -12.18
N ARG A 693 0.04 -4.86 -13.04
CA ARG A 693 -0.25 -4.42 -14.40
C ARG A 693 -1.61 -3.75 -14.48
N PHE A 694 -1.65 -2.55 -15.03
CA PHE A 694 -2.86 -1.80 -15.36
C PHE A 694 -2.88 -1.50 -16.87
N ALA A 695 -3.82 -2.11 -17.58
CA ALA A 695 -3.99 -2.02 -19.03
C ALA A 695 -5.45 -1.62 -19.34
N PRO A 696 -5.77 -0.31 -19.40
CA PRO A 696 -7.14 0.17 -19.55
C PRO A 696 -7.80 -0.19 -20.88
N MET A 697 -7.05 -0.26 -21.98
CA MET A 697 -7.59 -0.64 -23.29
C MET A 697 -7.93 -2.15 -23.34
N ASP A 698 -7.14 -2.98 -22.67
CA ASP A 698 -7.47 -4.40 -22.43
C ASP A 698 -8.61 -4.58 -21.41
N GLY A 699 -8.90 -3.55 -20.62
CA GLY A 699 -9.86 -3.60 -19.53
C GLY A 699 -9.39 -4.42 -18.32
N VAL A 700 -8.08 -4.44 -18.02
CA VAL A 700 -7.49 -5.33 -17.00
C VAL A 700 -6.70 -4.56 -15.94
N LEU A 701 -6.95 -4.89 -14.67
CA LEU A 701 -6.06 -4.62 -13.55
C LEU A 701 -5.63 -5.96 -12.95
N MET A 702 -4.34 -6.21 -12.85
CA MET A 702 -3.79 -7.49 -12.39
C MET A 702 -2.62 -7.27 -11.44
N VAL A 703 -2.69 -7.80 -10.23
CA VAL A 703 -1.62 -7.77 -9.22
C VAL A 703 -1.26 -9.19 -8.84
N ARG A 704 -0.01 -9.58 -9.00
CA ARG A 704 0.48 -10.95 -8.79
C ARG A 704 1.80 -10.94 -8.05
N GLY A 705 2.06 -12.01 -7.31
CA GLY A 705 3.38 -12.23 -6.71
C GLY A 705 3.62 -13.69 -6.40
N GLN A 706 4.88 -14.09 -6.40
CA GLN A 706 5.30 -15.49 -6.30
C GLN A 706 6.63 -15.61 -5.57
N LEU A 707 6.73 -16.62 -4.70
CA LEU A 707 8.01 -17.02 -4.08
C LEU A 707 8.90 -17.69 -5.13
N THR A 708 10.15 -17.25 -5.21
CA THR A 708 11.15 -17.85 -6.09
C THR A 708 11.70 -19.16 -5.49
N PRO A 709 12.34 -20.02 -6.30
CA PRO A 709 13.02 -21.23 -5.81
C PRO A 709 14.12 -20.99 -4.76
N ASN A 710 14.57 -19.74 -4.58
CA ASN A 710 15.55 -19.35 -3.57
C ASN A 710 14.96 -19.29 -2.15
N SER A 711 13.65 -19.45 -2.00
CA SER A 711 12.96 -19.37 -0.72
C SER A 711 13.01 -20.70 0.06
N TYR A 712 13.51 -20.68 1.30
CA TYR A 712 13.60 -21.85 2.18
C TYR A 712 13.52 -21.50 3.67
N ILE A 713 13.22 -22.49 4.51
CA ILE A 713 13.25 -22.36 5.97
C ILE A 713 13.94 -23.55 6.64
N PHE A 714 14.74 -23.32 7.67
CA PHE A 714 15.60 -24.29 8.37
C PHE A 714 16.73 -24.92 7.56
N SER A 715 16.51 -25.22 6.28
CA SER A 715 17.47 -25.85 5.36
C SER A 715 17.07 -25.54 3.91
N ARG A 716 18.04 -25.44 3.00
CA ARG A 716 17.80 -25.36 1.55
C ARG A 716 17.00 -26.54 0.99
N ASN A 717 16.95 -27.66 1.71
CA ASN A 717 16.13 -28.82 1.36
C ASN A 717 14.66 -28.67 1.77
N CYS A 718 14.30 -27.62 2.51
CA CYS A 718 12.94 -27.25 2.90
C CYS A 718 12.52 -26.00 2.11
N VAL A 719 12.19 -26.25 0.84
CA VAL A 719 11.85 -25.21 -0.14
C VAL A 719 10.43 -24.71 0.12
N LEU A 720 10.28 -23.39 0.13
CA LEU A 720 8.99 -22.71 0.23
C LEU A 720 8.40 -22.52 -1.17
N THR A 721 7.07 -22.59 -1.27
CA THR A 721 6.31 -22.32 -2.49
C THR A 721 5.12 -21.45 -2.13
N GLY A 722 4.63 -20.67 -3.09
CA GLY A 722 3.40 -19.90 -2.93
C GLY A 722 3.36 -18.70 -3.84
N GLY A 723 2.15 -18.36 -4.27
CA GLY A 723 1.89 -17.12 -4.97
C GLY A 723 0.53 -16.55 -4.60
N PHE A 724 0.25 -15.34 -5.08
CA PHE A 724 -1.05 -14.70 -5.01
C PHE A 724 -1.34 -13.98 -6.32
N ALA A 725 -2.62 -13.79 -6.60
CA ALA A 725 -3.09 -13.02 -7.72
C ALA A 725 -4.43 -12.34 -7.44
N TYR A 726 -4.53 -11.08 -7.81
CA TYR A 726 -5.71 -10.24 -7.74
C TYR A 726 -5.97 -9.66 -9.13
N GLY A 727 -7.03 -10.11 -9.79
CA GLY A 727 -7.38 -9.71 -11.14
C GLY A 727 -8.77 -9.12 -11.22
N LEU A 728 -8.93 -8.04 -11.96
CA LEU A 728 -10.19 -7.39 -12.27
C LEU A 728 -10.27 -7.12 -13.78
N TRP A 729 -11.35 -7.55 -14.41
CA TRP A 729 -11.69 -7.23 -15.79
C TRP A 729 -12.84 -6.21 -15.79
N PHE A 730 -12.56 -4.96 -16.14
CA PHE A 730 -13.54 -3.87 -16.10
C PHE A 730 -14.05 -3.44 -17.48
N SER A 731 -13.44 -3.92 -18.57
CA SER A 731 -13.90 -3.67 -19.95
C SER A 731 -13.72 -4.92 -20.83
N GLY A 732 -14.16 -4.83 -22.09
CA GLY A 732 -14.10 -5.92 -23.07
C GLY A 732 -15.10 -7.05 -22.82
N GLU A 733 -14.87 -8.21 -23.45
CA GLU A 733 -15.76 -9.38 -23.36
C GLU A 733 -15.85 -9.97 -21.94
N ARG A 734 -14.91 -9.59 -21.05
CA ARG A 734 -14.78 -10.11 -19.68
C ARG A 734 -15.20 -9.10 -18.61
N ALA A 735 -15.76 -7.96 -19.01
CA ALA A 735 -16.16 -6.90 -18.08
C ALA A 735 -17.08 -7.44 -16.96
N GLY A 736 -16.67 -7.21 -15.71
CA GLY A 736 -17.34 -7.67 -14.49
C GLY A 736 -16.77 -8.95 -13.88
N ASP A 737 -15.78 -9.59 -14.50
CA ASP A 737 -15.08 -10.75 -13.92
C ASP A 737 -13.96 -10.31 -12.96
N PHE A 738 -13.69 -11.13 -11.95
CA PHE A 738 -12.64 -10.90 -10.96
C PHE A 738 -12.13 -12.20 -10.35
N ILE A 739 -10.89 -12.17 -9.86
CA ILE A 739 -10.27 -13.24 -9.10
C ILE A 739 -9.43 -12.68 -7.95
N PHE A 740 -9.60 -13.24 -6.76
CA PHE A 740 -8.68 -13.09 -5.65
C PHE A 740 -8.17 -14.48 -5.25
N SER A 741 -6.90 -14.78 -5.48
CA SER A 741 -6.30 -16.08 -5.17
C SER A 741 -5.04 -15.91 -4.34
N GLN A 742 -4.91 -16.71 -3.28
CA GLN A 742 -3.72 -16.90 -2.48
C GLN A 742 -3.44 -18.39 -2.45
N GLY A 743 -2.37 -18.82 -3.09
CA GLY A 743 -2.07 -20.22 -3.21
C GLY A 743 -2.94 -20.96 -4.23
N GLY A 744 -3.54 -20.31 -5.23
CA GLY A 744 -4.26 -21.03 -6.29
C GLY A 744 -5.69 -21.44 -5.92
N TYR A 745 -6.14 -22.53 -6.53
CA TYR A 745 -7.57 -22.89 -6.64
C TYR A 745 -7.88 -24.27 -6.05
N HIS A 746 -9.16 -24.58 -5.87
CA HIS A 746 -9.59 -25.92 -5.47
C HIS A 746 -9.16 -26.99 -6.50
N PRO A 747 -8.68 -28.19 -6.08
CA PRO A 747 -8.28 -29.25 -7.03
C PRO A 747 -9.33 -29.70 -8.05
N ARG A 748 -10.63 -29.56 -7.72
CA ARG A 748 -11.75 -29.90 -8.63
C ARG A 748 -12.12 -28.74 -9.55
N PHE A 749 -11.53 -27.57 -9.35
CA PHE A 749 -11.78 -26.36 -10.12
C PHE A 749 -10.95 -26.33 -11.40
N GLN A 750 -11.64 -26.20 -12.53
CA GLN A 750 -11.03 -26.04 -13.85
C GLN A 750 -10.79 -24.55 -14.07
N ARG A 751 -9.56 -24.12 -13.80
CA ARG A 751 -9.11 -22.73 -14.00
C ARG A 751 -9.45 -22.25 -15.42
N PRO A 752 -10.23 -21.16 -15.58
CA PRO A 752 -10.41 -20.51 -16.86
C PRO A 752 -9.08 -20.04 -17.46
N PRO A 753 -8.89 -20.05 -18.80
CA PRO A 753 -7.60 -19.71 -19.42
C PRO A 753 -7.03 -18.34 -19.01
N HIS A 754 -7.89 -17.36 -18.77
CA HIS A 754 -7.51 -15.98 -18.41
C HIS A 754 -7.21 -15.77 -16.93
N TYR A 755 -7.58 -16.71 -16.07
CA TYR A 755 -7.18 -16.66 -14.66
C TYR A 755 -5.70 -17.01 -14.56
N PRO A 756 -4.91 -16.31 -13.73
CA PRO A 756 -3.49 -16.58 -13.61
C PRO A 756 -3.21 -17.96 -13.02
N ASP A 757 -2.07 -18.55 -13.39
CA ASP A 757 -1.58 -19.72 -12.68
C ASP A 757 -0.95 -19.26 -11.36
N VAL A 758 -1.35 -19.86 -10.24
CA VAL A 758 -0.93 -19.42 -8.90
C VAL A 758 -0.54 -20.65 -8.09
N PRO A 759 0.75 -20.81 -7.73
CA PRO A 759 1.20 -21.98 -7.00
C PRO A 759 0.70 -21.98 -5.55
N HIS A 760 0.35 -23.16 -5.03
CA HIS A 760 -0.06 -23.34 -3.64
C HIS A 760 0.97 -22.79 -2.64
N ILE A 761 0.48 -22.12 -1.60
CA ILE A 761 1.32 -21.64 -0.49
C ILE A 761 1.69 -22.85 0.36
N GLY A 762 2.98 -23.06 0.59
CA GLY A 762 3.40 -24.31 1.20
C GLY A 762 4.89 -24.48 1.38
N MET A 763 5.27 -25.69 1.77
CA MET A 763 6.65 -26.13 1.87
C MET A 763 6.79 -27.57 1.40
N THR A 764 7.96 -27.89 0.87
CA THR A 764 8.39 -29.25 0.59
C THR A 764 9.74 -29.47 1.23
N TRP A 765 9.86 -30.52 2.05
CA TRP A 765 11.06 -30.80 2.82
C TRP A 765 11.52 -32.24 2.71
N GLN A 766 12.71 -32.43 2.13
CA GLN A 766 13.47 -33.66 2.28
C GLN A 766 14.24 -33.61 3.61
N ILE A 767 13.70 -34.28 4.65
CA ILE A 767 14.26 -34.23 6.00
C ILE A 767 15.58 -35.02 6.05
N ASP A 768 15.60 -36.22 5.47
CA ASP A 768 16.77 -37.08 5.28
C ASP A 768 16.54 -38.05 4.10
N HIS A 769 17.43 -39.02 3.83
CA HIS A 769 17.28 -39.98 2.72
C HIS A 769 16.05 -40.90 2.81
N HIS A 770 15.36 -40.94 3.96
CA HIS A 770 14.21 -41.79 4.22
C HIS A 770 12.92 -41.00 4.40
N ALA A 771 12.97 -39.75 4.86
CA ALA A 771 11.81 -38.96 5.27
C ALA A 771 11.59 -37.73 4.37
N PHE A 772 10.34 -37.56 3.92
CA PHE A 772 9.87 -36.45 3.11
C PHE A 772 8.57 -35.91 3.69
N THR A 773 8.38 -34.59 3.69
CA THR A 773 7.10 -33.97 4.04
C THR A 773 6.74 -32.81 3.11
N THR A 774 5.45 -32.61 2.89
CA THR A 774 4.92 -31.48 2.14
C THR A 774 3.67 -30.93 2.83
N ALA A 775 3.50 -29.63 2.77
CA ALA A 775 2.32 -28.93 3.28
C ALA A 775 1.93 -27.87 2.25
N GLN A 776 0.65 -27.79 1.90
CA GLN A 776 0.11 -26.87 0.92
C GLN A 776 -1.23 -26.33 1.42
N ILE A 777 -1.49 -25.06 1.17
CA ILE A 777 -2.76 -24.39 1.44
C ILE A 777 -3.12 -23.47 0.27
N TYR A 778 -4.41 -23.24 0.10
CA TYR A 778 -4.94 -22.34 -0.91
C TYR A 778 -6.22 -21.66 -0.46
N TYR A 779 -6.49 -20.52 -1.08
CA TYR A 779 -7.71 -19.74 -0.97
C TYR A 779 -7.97 -19.05 -2.31
N SER A 780 -9.19 -19.12 -2.82
CA SER A 780 -9.60 -18.34 -3.98
C SER A 780 -11.04 -17.87 -3.88
N LEU A 781 -11.29 -16.65 -4.33
CA LEU A 781 -12.58 -15.99 -4.36
C LEU A 781 -12.79 -15.44 -5.79
N CYS A 782 -13.86 -15.89 -6.45
CA CYS A 782 -14.20 -15.50 -7.82
C CYS A 782 -15.71 -15.58 -8.05
N GLY A 783 -16.16 -15.33 -9.29
CA GLY A 783 -17.58 -15.42 -9.67
C GLY A 783 -18.28 -16.74 -9.31
N HIS A 784 -17.55 -17.86 -9.20
CA HIS A 784 -18.12 -19.16 -8.78
C HIS A 784 -18.41 -19.29 -7.28
N GLY A 785 -17.66 -18.58 -6.44
CA GLY A 785 -17.72 -18.72 -5.00
C GLY A 785 -16.36 -18.61 -4.33
N ILE A 786 -16.33 -19.01 -3.06
CA ILE A 786 -15.15 -19.04 -2.23
C ILE A 786 -14.65 -20.48 -2.14
N MET A 787 -13.36 -20.67 -2.36
CA MET A 787 -12.67 -21.94 -2.25
C MET A 787 -11.55 -21.78 -1.24
N ALA A 788 -11.35 -22.79 -0.41
CA ALA A 788 -10.20 -22.83 0.47
C ALA A 788 -9.81 -24.29 0.70
N GLY A 789 -8.56 -24.53 1.05
CA GLY A 789 -8.18 -25.88 1.41
C GLY A 789 -6.70 -26.05 1.65
N GLY A 790 -6.31 -27.30 1.82
CA GLY A 790 -4.92 -27.66 2.00
C GLY A 790 -4.69 -29.14 2.18
N LEU A 791 -3.43 -29.50 2.03
CA LEU A 791 -2.90 -30.84 2.13
C LEU A 791 -1.67 -30.81 3.05
N PHE A 792 -1.57 -31.79 3.92
CA PHE A 792 -0.35 -32.11 4.64
C PHE A 792 -0.04 -33.58 4.43
N ALA A 793 1.19 -33.89 4.02
CA ALA A 793 1.65 -35.25 3.86
C ALA A 793 3.06 -35.46 4.40
N ILE A 794 3.30 -36.65 4.93
CA ILE A 794 4.62 -37.13 5.34
C ILE A 794 4.79 -38.58 4.88
N ALA A 795 5.96 -38.88 4.32
CA ALA A 795 6.33 -40.20 3.87
C ALA A 795 7.68 -40.59 4.48
N TYR A 796 7.78 -41.85 4.88
CA TYR A 796 9.00 -42.48 5.39
C TYR A 796 9.26 -43.78 4.64
N LYS A 797 10.50 -44.00 4.19
CA LYS A 797 10.91 -45.23 3.52
C LYS A 797 12.34 -45.61 3.90
N ALA A 798 12.51 -46.78 4.50
CA ALA A 798 13.79 -47.37 4.83
C ALA A 798 13.86 -48.82 4.30
N GLY A 799 14.49 -49.00 3.15
CA GLY A 799 14.54 -50.29 2.45
C GLY A 799 13.14 -50.79 2.05
N SER A 800 12.73 -51.96 2.55
CA SER A 800 11.39 -52.51 2.34
C SER A 800 10.33 -51.93 3.28
N VAL A 801 10.72 -51.26 4.36
CA VAL A 801 9.78 -50.66 5.34
C VAL A 801 9.38 -49.28 4.85
N TRP A 802 8.08 -48.98 4.89
CA TRP A 802 7.58 -47.66 4.53
C TRP A 802 6.34 -47.29 5.36
N ALA A 803 6.12 -45.99 5.52
CA ALA A 803 4.93 -45.42 6.14
C ALA A 803 4.57 -44.11 5.45
N SER A 804 3.28 -43.81 5.36
CA SER A 804 2.76 -42.56 4.82
C SER A 804 1.60 -42.07 5.66
N PHE A 805 1.51 -40.76 5.83
CA PHE A 805 0.37 -40.08 6.40
C PHE A 805 0.03 -38.90 5.51
N ASP A 806 -1.25 -38.77 5.19
CA ASP A 806 -1.80 -37.63 4.47
C ASP A 806 -3.09 -37.18 5.16
N ALA A 807 -3.28 -35.87 5.22
CA ALA A 807 -4.49 -35.25 5.70
C ALA A 807 -4.78 -34.03 4.84
N GLY A 808 -6.02 -33.86 4.44
CA GLY A 808 -6.43 -32.73 3.62
C GLY A 808 -7.84 -32.26 3.94
N ALA A 809 -8.09 -31.02 3.57
CA ALA A 809 -9.34 -30.34 3.78
C ALA A 809 -9.63 -29.45 2.58
N ASP A 810 -10.72 -29.69 1.88
CA ASP A 810 -11.16 -28.90 0.75
C ASP A 810 -12.53 -28.30 1.07
N PHE A 811 -12.66 -26.99 0.89
CA PHE A 811 -13.85 -26.20 1.17
C PHE A 811 -14.30 -25.52 -0.12
N LEU A 812 -15.58 -25.65 -0.41
CA LEU A 812 -16.27 -24.93 -1.47
C LEU A 812 -17.50 -24.24 -0.88
N LEU A 813 -17.56 -22.93 -1.00
CA LEU A 813 -18.66 -22.13 -0.51
C LEU A 813 -19.27 -21.39 -1.71
N GLY A 814 -20.56 -21.63 -1.93
CA GLY A 814 -21.34 -20.90 -2.93
C GLY A 814 -21.86 -19.57 -2.38
N TRP A 815 -22.15 -18.66 -3.30
CA TRP A 815 -22.90 -17.43 -3.05
C TRP A 815 -24.35 -17.70 -2.60
N ALA A 816 -25.07 -16.66 -2.15
CA ALA A 816 -26.39 -16.88 -1.56
C ALA A 816 -27.39 -17.54 -2.55
N PRO A 817 -28.29 -18.42 -2.06
CA PRO A 817 -28.44 -18.86 -0.69
C PRO A 817 -27.22 -19.67 -0.23
N TYR A 818 -26.64 -19.27 0.90
CA TYR A 818 -25.32 -19.71 1.29
C TYR A 818 -25.28 -21.24 1.45
N HIS A 819 -24.39 -21.88 0.71
CA HIS A 819 -24.14 -23.31 0.75
C HIS A 819 -22.65 -23.55 0.91
N TYR A 820 -22.28 -24.42 1.84
CA TYR A 820 -20.91 -24.91 1.94
C TYR A 820 -20.91 -26.41 1.69
N ASP A 821 -19.88 -26.87 0.99
CA ASP A 821 -19.53 -28.26 0.71
C ASP A 821 -18.07 -28.47 1.13
N ILE A 822 -17.85 -29.36 2.10
CA ILE A 822 -16.56 -29.51 2.78
C ILE A 822 -16.18 -30.99 2.80
N ASP A 823 -15.04 -31.31 2.20
CA ASP A 823 -14.43 -32.63 2.18
C ASP A 823 -13.17 -32.62 3.06
N LEU A 824 -13.18 -33.40 4.14
CA LEU A 824 -12.01 -33.65 4.98
C LEU A 824 -11.57 -35.11 4.80
N HIS A 825 -10.27 -35.35 4.72
CA HIS A 825 -9.73 -36.70 4.77
C HIS A 825 -8.48 -36.77 5.64
N THR A 826 -8.22 -37.98 6.12
CA THR A 826 -7.00 -38.32 6.82
C THR A 826 -6.74 -39.80 6.60
N HIS A 827 -5.54 -40.14 6.15
CA HIS A 827 -5.16 -41.49 5.82
C HIS A 827 -3.75 -41.78 6.36
N VAL A 828 -3.64 -42.89 7.08
CA VAL A 828 -2.38 -43.43 7.60
C VAL A 828 -2.18 -44.80 6.99
N CYS A 829 -1.01 -45.05 6.42
CA CYS A 829 -0.65 -46.34 5.87
C CYS A 829 0.78 -46.72 6.26
N ALA A 830 1.02 -48.00 6.53
CA ALA A 830 2.36 -48.52 6.80
C ALA A 830 2.50 -49.92 6.21
N GLY A 831 3.71 -50.29 5.78
CA GLY A 831 3.94 -51.56 5.11
C GLY A 831 5.38 -52.03 5.09
N ILE A 832 5.53 -53.29 4.69
CA ILE A 832 6.81 -53.97 4.42
C ILE A 832 6.72 -54.64 3.05
N GLY A 833 7.51 -54.19 2.09
CA GLY A 833 7.43 -54.65 0.70
C GLY A 833 6.06 -54.36 0.09
N THR A 834 5.38 -55.40 -0.40
CA THR A 834 4.03 -55.33 -0.99
C THR A 834 2.90 -55.45 0.03
N VAL A 835 3.19 -55.73 1.32
CA VAL A 835 2.19 -55.89 2.37
C VAL A 835 1.99 -54.55 3.09
N SER A 836 0.74 -54.10 3.22
CA SER A 836 0.39 -52.84 3.90
C SER A 836 -0.86 -52.95 4.75
N VAL A 837 -0.93 -52.10 5.78
CA VAL A 837 -2.12 -51.84 6.59
C VAL A 837 -2.40 -50.34 6.56
N GLY A 838 -3.66 -49.98 6.36
CA GLY A 838 -4.09 -48.59 6.30
C GLY A 838 -5.36 -48.32 7.08
N LEU A 839 -5.43 -47.12 7.65
CA LEU A 839 -6.60 -46.55 8.29
C LEU A 839 -6.91 -45.22 7.61
N GLY A 840 -8.11 -45.10 7.04
CA GLY A 840 -8.59 -43.87 6.42
C GLY A 840 -9.87 -43.37 7.08
N ILE A 841 -9.97 -42.07 7.28
CA ILE A 841 -11.18 -41.37 7.71
C ILE A 841 -11.48 -40.31 6.65
N GLY A 842 -12.71 -40.32 6.14
CA GLY A 842 -13.24 -39.28 5.27
C GLY A 842 -14.49 -38.67 5.89
N ILE A 843 -14.60 -37.36 5.89
CA ILE A 843 -15.76 -36.63 6.40
C ILE A 843 -16.24 -35.66 5.35
N HIS A 844 -17.53 -35.74 5.03
CA HIS A 844 -18.20 -34.85 4.10
C HIS A 844 -19.27 -34.07 4.85
N PHE A 845 -19.13 -32.75 4.95
CA PHE A 845 -20.11 -31.85 5.58
C PHE A 845 -20.73 -30.93 4.54
N TRP A 846 -22.00 -30.59 4.75
CA TRP A 846 -22.68 -29.59 3.96
C TRP A 846 -23.66 -28.77 4.81
N GLY A 847 -24.04 -27.59 4.31
CA GLY A 847 -25.04 -26.71 4.92
C GLY A 847 -25.85 -25.93 3.87
N PRO A 848 -26.75 -25.02 4.28
CA PRO A 848 -26.78 -24.31 5.57
C PRO A 848 -27.36 -25.13 6.73
N ASP A 849 -28.33 -26.00 6.47
CA ASP A 849 -28.78 -26.99 7.45
C ASP A 849 -27.71 -28.08 7.59
N PHE A 850 -27.10 -28.17 8.77
CA PHE A 850 -25.93 -29.00 8.98
C PHE A 850 -26.24 -30.48 8.70
N GLY A 851 -25.57 -31.03 7.68
CA GLY A 851 -25.57 -32.45 7.36
C GLY A 851 -24.16 -33.00 7.21
N CYS A 852 -23.95 -34.26 7.59
CA CYS A 852 -22.63 -34.87 7.65
C CYS A 852 -22.65 -36.36 7.33
N LYS A 853 -21.65 -36.83 6.57
CA LYS A 853 -21.31 -38.24 6.35
C LYS A 853 -19.88 -38.50 6.80
N PHE A 854 -19.73 -39.37 7.80
CA PHE A 854 -18.46 -39.81 8.33
C PHE A 854 -18.17 -41.23 7.85
N LYS A 855 -17.11 -41.42 7.06
CA LYS A 855 -16.69 -42.71 6.50
C LYS A 855 -15.37 -43.15 7.13
N ILE A 856 -15.38 -44.29 7.83
CA ILE A 856 -14.18 -44.94 8.37
C ILE A 856 -13.85 -46.13 7.47
N ARG A 857 -12.62 -46.20 6.97
CA ARG A 857 -12.10 -47.35 6.22
C ARG A 857 -10.98 -48.01 7.02
N ILE A 858 -11.27 -49.19 7.56
CA ILE A 858 -10.28 -50.06 8.21
C ILE A 858 -10.00 -51.20 7.22
N LEU A 859 -8.78 -51.30 6.71
CA LEU A 859 -8.40 -52.26 5.66
C LEU A 859 -9.28 -52.11 4.38
N VAL A 860 -10.35 -52.91 4.26
CA VAL A 860 -11.22 -53.01 3.05
C VAL A 860 -12.70 -52.69 3.36
N VAL A 861 -13.11 -52.59 4.63
CA VAL A 861 -14.54 -52.40 4.99
C VAL A 861 -14.84 -50.93 5.28
N PRO A 862 -15.71 -50.26 4.49
CA PRO A 862 -16.16 -48.90 4.78
C PRO A 862 -17.35 -48.93 5.77
N ILE A 863 -17.23 -48.20 6.88
CA ILE A 863 -18.32 -47.92 7.82
C ILE A 863 -18.75 -46.48 7.60
N THR A 864 -20.04 -46.22 7.31
CA THR A 864 -20.57 -44.87 7.12
C THR A 864 -21.56 -44.50 8.23
N ILE A 865 -21.30 -43.39 8.92
CA ILE A 865 -22.18 -42.78 9.94
C ILE A 865 -22.77 -41.50 9.33
N LYS A 866 -24.08 -41.29 9.50
CA LYS A 866 -24.81 -40.11 9.03
C LYS A 866 -25.25 -39.27 10.24
N ILE A 867 -25.03 -37.96 10.20
CA ILE A 867 -25.33 -37.02 11.30
C ILE A 867 -25.97 -35.76 10.70
N GLY A 868 -26.91 -35.15 11.41
CA GLY A 868 -27.58 -33.90 10.97
C GLY A 868 -28.66 -34.15 9.93
N ASP A 869 -29.08 -33.09 9.23
CA ASP A 869 -30.10 -33.21 8.19
C ASP A 869 -29.57 -34.01 6.99
N GLN A 870 -30.38 -34.95 6.53
CA GLN A 870 -30.10 -35.81 5.38
C GLN A 870 -31.18 -35.65 4.29
N SER A 871 -32.14 -34.75 4.48
CA SER A 871 -33.29 -34.55 3.60
C SER A 871 -32.90 -33.90 2.27
N SER A 872 -32.00 -32.93 2.32
CA SER A 872 -31.41 -32.24 1.18
C SER A 872 -29.97 -31.85 1.52
N ILE A 873 -29.11 -31.77 0.50
CA ILE A 873 -27.79 -31.16 0.64
C ILE A 873 -27.78 -29.69 0.18
N TYR A 874 -28.92 -29.21 -0.31
CA TYR A 874 -29.06 -27.92 -0.98
C TYR A 874 -29.89 -26.94 -0.15
N PRO A 875 -29.59 -25.63 -0.20
CA PRO A 875 -30.30 -24.59 0.56
C PRO A 875 -31.71 -24.29 0.04
N LEU A 876 -32.54 -23.67 0.89
CA LEU A 876 -33.81 -23.06 0.48
C LEU A 876 -33.58 -21.71 -0.23
N PRO A 877 -34.47 -21.30 -1.16
CA PRO A 877 -34.39 -19.98 -1.78
C PRO A 877 -34.64 -18.84 -0.78
N ILE A 878 -34.02 -17.69 -1.02
CA ILE A 878 -34.26 -16.46 -0.24
C ILE A 878 -35.47 -15.66 -0.74
N SER A 879 -36.02 -14.82 0.13
CA SER A 879 -37.12 -13.90 -0.20
C SER A 879 -36.64 -12.67 -0.98
N TRP A 880 -37.57 -11.90 -1.58
CA TRP A 880 -37.24 -10.64 -2.29
C TRP A 880 -36.61 -9.62 -1.34
N LYS A 881 -37.17 -9.48 -0.14
CA LYS A 881 -36.68 -8.54 0.86
C LYS A 881 -35.24 -8.84 1.26
N GLU A 882 -34.92 -10.11 1.52
CA GLU A 882 -33.55 -10.54 1.82
C GLU A 882 -32.62 -10.33 0.61
N PHE A 883 -33.11 -10.54 -0.61
CA PHE A 883 -32.33 -10.27 -1.82
C PHE A 883 -32.01 -8.78 -1.97
N GLU A 884 -33.01 -7.91 -1.83
CA GLU A 884 -32.87 -6.45 -1.92
C GLU A 884 -31.88 -5.93 -0.86
N GLU A 885 -32.05 -6.31 0.41
CA GLU A 885 -31.18 -5.89 1.51
C GLU A 885 -29.73 -6.43 1.41
N THR A 886 -29.50 -7.54 0.70
CA THR A 886 -28.18 -8.19 0.61
C THR A 886 -27.41 -7.85 -0.68
N PHE A 887 -28.12 -7.63 -1.79
CA PHE A 887 -27.50 -7.58 -3.13
C PHE A 887 -27.68 -6.25 -3.88
N LEU A 888 -28.61 -5.39 -3.46
CA LEU A 888 -28.89 -4.14 -4.17
C LEU A 888 -28.59 -2.94 -3.25
N PRO A 889 -28.07 -1.83 -3.81
CA PRO A 889 -27.97 -0.58 -3.06
C PRO A 889 -29.35 0.04 -2.88
N GLU A 890 -29.39 1.19 -2.20
CA GLU A 890 -30.60 2.02 -2.10
C GLU A 890 -31.25 2.23 -3.49
N PRO A 891 -32.59 2.23 -3.59
CA PRO A 891 -33.30 2.22 -4.87
C PRO A 891 -32.88 3.32 -5.87
N GLU A 892 -32.47 4.48 -5.38
CA GLU A 892 -32.01 5.63 -6.17
C GLU A 892 -30.69 5.36 -6.90
N ASN A 893 -29.89 4.40 -6.43
CA ASN A 893 -28.56 4.06 -6.95
C ASN A 893 -28.55 2.78 -7.81
N VAL A 894 -29.70 2.16 -8.04
CA VAL A 894 -29.81 0.91 -8.84
C VAL A 894 -29.59 1.17 -10.33
N CYS A 895 -29.97 2.36 -10.80
CA CYS A 895 -29.78 2.79 -12.18
C CYS A 895 -28.97 4.08 -12.18
N SER A 896 -28.03 4.22 -13.12
CA SER A 896 -27.20 5.41 -13.25
C SER A 896 -27.20 5.94 -14.68
N ILE A 897 -26.85 7.21 -14.80
CA ILE A 897 -26.63 7.90 -16.07
C ILE A 897 -25.25 8.53 -16.00
N THR A 898 -24.44 8.36 -17.04
CA THR A 898 -23.05 8.86 -17.07
C THR A 898 -22.78 9.55 -18.41
N ASN A 899 -22.22 10.76 -18.37
CA ASN A 899 -21.66 11.38 -19.56
C ASN A 899 -20.35 10.66 -19.93
N ILE A 900 -20.28 10.13 -21.15
CA ILE A 900 -19.07 9.48 -21.67
C ILE A 900 -18.22 10.50 -22.43
N ASN A 901 -18.86 11.42 -23.16
CA ASN A 901 -18.16 12.44 -23.92
C ASN A 901 -19.01 13.71 -24.11
N GLY A 902 -18.31 14.83 -24.30
CA GLY A 902 -18.89 16.12 -24.62
C GLY A 902 -19.27 16.98 -23.42
N LEU A 903 -19.08 16.56 -22.17
CA LEU A 903 -19.30 17.43 -21.02
C LEU A 903 -18.38 18.67 -21.11
N LEU A 904 -18.99 19.86 -21.11
CA LEU A 904 -18.27 21.14 -21.11
C LEU A 904 -18.24 21.75 -19.71
N LYS A 905 -19.37 21.69 -19.01
CA LYS A 905 -19.55 22.25 -17.66
C LYS A 905 -20.71 21.56 -16.96
N GLN A 906 -20.61 21.43 -15.65
CA GLN A 906 -21.69 21.07 -14.75
C GLN A 906 -22.07 22.30 -13.92
N ILE A 907 -23.37 22.58 -13.79
CA ILE A 907 -23.89 23.67 -12.97
C ILE A 907 -24.99 23.14 -12.05
N VAL A 908 -25.06 23.68 -10.84
CA VAL A 908 -26.18 23.44 -9.92
C VAL A 908 -27.11 24.63 -10.04
N VAL A 909 -28.40 24.37 -10.26
CA VAL A 909 -29.43 25.40 -10.42
C VAL A 909 -30.50 25.18 -9.35
N GLY A 910 -30.79 26.21 -8.55
CA GLY A 910 -31.74 26.16 -7.44
C GLY A 910 -31.07 26.52 -6.10
N GLU A 911 -31.85 26.54 -5.03
CA GLU A 911 -31.37 26.77 -3.65
C GLU A 911 -31.95 25.70 -2.72
N GLY A 912 -31.13 25.12 -1.85
CA GLY A 912 -31.53 24.17 -0.82
C GLY A 912 -32.08 22.86 -1.39
N ALA A 913 -33.26 22.42 -0.92
CA ALA A 913 -33.85 21.14 -1.32
C ALA A 913 -34.29 21.02 -2.80
N ASN A 914 -34.15 22.10 -3.60
CA ASN A 914 -34.52 22.16 -5.01
C ASN A 914 -33.30 22.28 -5.95
N GLU A 915 -32.09 22.06 -5.44
CA GLU A 915 -30.88 22.03 -6.26
C GLU A 915 -30.98 20.93 -7.34
N LYS A 916 -30.81 21.34 -8.59
CA LYS A 916 -30.78 20.44 -9.75
C LYS A 916 -29.44 20.55 -10.44
N GLU A 917 -28.82 19.40 -10.65
CA GLU A 917 -27.63 19.26 -11.47
C GLU A 917 -28.01 19.39 -12.95
N VAL A 918 -27.37 20.32 -13.66
CA VAL A 918 -27.57 20.56 -15.09
C VAL A 918 -26.24 20.39 -15.81
N TRP A 919 -26.21 19.47 -16.77
CA TRP A 919 -25.04 19.21 -17.61
C TRP A 919 -25.10 20.04 -18.89
N VAL A 920 -24.07 20.86 -19.11
CA VAL A 920 -23.86 21.59 -20.36
C VAL A 920 -22.96 20.74 -21.25
N ILE A 921 -23.52 20.20 -22.34
CA ILE A 921 -22.86 19.20 -23.19
C ILE A 921 -22.68 19.74 -24.61
N ASN A 922 -21.48 19.55 -25.18
CA ASN A 922 -21.19 19.79 -26.58
C ASN A 922 -21.95 18.78 -27.46
N PRO A 923 -22.91 19.21 -28.30
CA PRO A 923 -23.72 18.29 -29.07
C PRO A 923 -22.90 17.51 -30.11
N LYS A 924 -21.75 18.02 -30.56
CA LYS A 924 -20.92 17.37 -31.61
C LYS A 924 -20.25 16.09 -31.12
N SER A 925 -19.91 16.06 -29.84
CA SER A 925 -19.25 14.92 -29.19
C SER A 925 -20.12 14.33 -28.09
N PHE A 926 -21.44 14.57 -28.13
CA PHE A 926 -22.39 14.07 -27.14
C PHE A 926 -22.37 12.54 -27.15
N GLU A 927 -22.01 11.96 -26.01
CA GLU A 927 -22.14 10.55 -25.75
C GLU A 927 -22.50 10.36 -24.28
N MET A 928 -23.52 9.56 -24.03
CA MET A 928 -24.02 9.26 -22.69
C MET A 928 -24.26 7.76 -22.58
N SER A 929 -24.18 7.24 -21.36
CA SER A 929 -24.60 5.87 -21.08
C SER A 929 -25.61 5.84 -19.93
N THR A 930 -26.49 4.83 -19.98
CA THR A 930 -27.25 4.40 -18.81
C THR A 930 -26.71 3.06 -18.36
N ASP A 931 -26.76 2.80 -17.06
CA ASP A 931 -26.35 1.53 -16.47
C ASP A 931 -27.36 1.08 -15.41
N SER A 932 -27.33 -0.21 -15.08
CA SER A 932 -28.18 -0.78 -14.04
C SER A 932 -27.44 -1.90 -13.33
N LEU A 933 -27.77 -2.15 -12.07
CA LEU A 933 -27.30 -3.34 -11.35
C LEU A 933 -28.19 -4.57 -11.60
N VAL A 934 -29.38 -4.38 -12.18
CA VAL A 934 -30.35 -5.43 -12.47
C VAL A 934 -30.47 -5.63 -13.99
N PRO A 935 -30.20 -6.84 -14.51
CA PRO A 935 -30.33 -7.12 -15.93
C PRO A 935 -31.78 -7.06 -16.39
N SER A 936 -32.00 -6.50 -17.58
CA SER A 936 -33.34 -6.22 -18.09
C SER A 936 -33.74 -7.12 -19.26
N LYS A 937 -34.97 -7.65 -19.20
CA LYS A 937 -35.57 -8.48 -20.26
C LYS A 937 -36.39 -7.66 -21.25
N GLN A 938 -36.96 -6.56 -20.78
CA GLN A 938 -37.71 -5.62 -21.60
C GLN A 938 -37.00 -4.28 -21.57
N VAL A 939 -36.80 -3.70 -22.75
CA VAL A 939 -36.05 -2.47 -22.90
C VAL A 939 -36.90 -1.48 -23.67
N TRP A 940 -36.99 -0.24 -23.16
CA TRP A 940 -37.84 0.81 -23.69
C TRP A 940 -37.02 2.07 -23.91
N ALA A 941 -37.15 2.65 -25.10
CA ALA A 941 -36.65 3.98 -25.44
C ALA A 941 -37.87 4.85 -25.78
N GLY A 942 -38.32 5.64 -24.81
CA GLY A 942 -39.61 6.30 -24.82
C GLY A 942 -40.75 5.31 -24.54
N ASP A 943 -41.84 5.41 -25.31
CA ASP A 943 -43.05 4.62 -25.10
C ASP A 943 -43.13 3.33 -25.95
N ASP A 944 -42.10 3.05 -26.74
CA ASP A 944 -42.03 1.84 -27.56
C ASP A 944 -41.01 0.82 -27.01
N PRO A 945 -41.39 -0.45 -26.85
CA PRO A 945 -40.43 -1.51 -26.52
C PRO A 945 -39.49 -1.76 -27.70
N LYS A 946 -38.22 -2.02 -27.39
CA LYS A 946 -37.16 -2.33 -28.35
C LYS A 946 -36.56 -3.70 -28.04
N ASP A 947 -36.16 -4.41 -29.10
CA ASP A 947 -35.40 -5.66 -29.02
C ASP A 947 -34.02 -5.43 -29.61
N PHE A 948 -32.99 -5.69 -28.82
CA PHE A 948 -31.58 -5.52 -29.18
C PHE A 948 -30.85 -6.87 -29.33
N GLY A 949 -31.58 -8.00 -29.34
CA GLY A 949 -30.97 -9.33 -29.47
C GLY A 949 -30.13 -9.76 -28.26
N THR A 950 -30.39 -9.17 -27.09
CA THR A 950 -29.74 -9.54 -25.84
C THR A 950 -30.35 -10.79 -25.23
N ASN A 951 -29.55 -11.50 -24.45
CA ASN A 951 -29.93 -12.75 -23.82
C ASN A 951 -30.93 -12.49 -22.68
N THR A 952 -32.15 -13.02 -22.83
CA THR A 952 -33.22 -12.94 -21.82
C THR A 952 -33.40 -14.24 -21.03
N ALA A 953 -32.55 -15.25 -21.27
CA ALA A 953 -32.58 -16.56 -20.63
C ALA A 953 -31.89 -16.56 -19.25
N PHE A 954 -32.28 -15.63 -18.39
CA PHE A 954 -31.77 -15.48 -17.03
C PHE A 954 -32.94 -15.40 -16.02
N GLY A 955 -32.68 -15.69 -14.75
CA GLY A 955 -33.64 -15.69 -13.65
C GLY A 955 -33.07 -14.98 -12.42
N ILE A 956 -33.54 -15.35 -11.23
CA ILE A 956 -32.86 -15.03 -9.97
C ILE A 956 -32.60 -16.35 -9.28
N ASN A 957 -31.36 -16.84 -9.39
CA ASN A 957 -30.97 -18.16 -8.91
C ASN A 957 -31.19 -18.26 -7.39
N SER A 958 -30.76 -17.22 -6.65
CA SER A 958 -30.82 -17.18 -5.20
C SER A 958 -32.25 -17.25 -4.64
N MET A 959 -33.21 -16.69 -5.36
CA MET A 959 -34.64 -16.70 -5.03
C MET A 959 -35.40 -17.88 -5.64
N GLY A 960 -34.73 -18.75 -6.42
CA GLY A 960 -35.41 -19.84 -7.12
C GLY A 960 -36.37 -19.36 -8.21
N ILE A 961 -36.24 -18.12 -8.69
CA ILE A 961 -37.08 -17.54 -9.75
C ILE A 961 -36.54 -17.94 -11.11
N THR A 962 -37.33 -18.69 -11.87
CA THR A 962 -36.98 -19.11 -13.24
C THR A 962 -37.09 -17.96 -14.23
N LYS A 963 -36.53 -18.15 -15.44
CA LYS A 963 -36.56 -17.14 -16.50
C LYS A 963 -37.96 -16.64 -16.87
N ASP A 964 -38.98 -17.48 -16.75
CA ASP A 964 -40.36 -17.13 -17.13
C ASP A 964 -41.11 -16.42 -15.97
N GLY A 965 -40.61 -16.57 -14.74
CA GLY A 965 -41.15 -15.92 -13.55
C GLY A 965 -40.59 -14.52 -13.29
N LEU A 966 -39.46 -14.17 -13.91
CA LEU A 966 -38.80 -12.87 -13.74
C LEU A 966 -39.26 -11.87 -14.81
N LYS A 967 -39.68 -10.69 -14.38
CA LYS A 967 -39.97 -9.54 -15.25
C LYS A 967 -39.08 -8.37 -14.82
N THR A 968 -38.25 -7.89 -15.73
CA THR A 968 -37.37 -6.73 -15.51
C THR A 968 -37.46 -5.80 -16.72
N THR A 969 -37.54 -4.49 -16.45
CA THR A 969 -37.76 -3.46 -17.45
C THR A 969 -36.76 -2.31 -17.26
N HIS A 970 -36.02 -1.98 -18.32
CA HIS A 970 -35.21 -0.78 -18.40
C HIS A 970 -35.93 0.23 -19.32
N LYS A 971 -36.28 1.41 -18.80
CA LYS A 971 -36.94 2.47 -19.58
C LYS A 971 -36.14 3.76 -19.49
N VAL A 972 -35.78 4.30 -20.65
CA VAL A 972 -35.20 5.64 -20.78
C VAL A 972 -36.20 6.54 -21.48
N THR A 973 -36.45 7.72 -20.92
CA THR A 973 -37.29 8.77 -21.50
C THR A 973 -36.43 10.03 -21.62
N ILE A 974 -36.45 10.68 -22.79
CA ILE A 974 -35.73 11.92 -23.04
C ILE A 974 -36.74 12.99 -23.44
N VAL A 975 -36.88 14.01 -22.61
CA VAL A 975 -37.81 15.11 -22.83
C VAL A 975 -37.08 16.41 -23.13
N LYS A 976 -37.67 17.24 -23.98
CA LYS A 976 -37.28 18.62 -24.20
C LYS A 976 -38.29 19.53 -23.50
N ASP A 977 -37.79 20.37 -22.61
CA ASP A 977 -38.59 21.43 -22.01
C ASP A 977 -38.96 22.49 -23.06
N LEU A 978 -40.25 22.83 -23.14
CA LEU A 978 -40.81 23.87 -23.99
C LEU A 978 -41.18 25.10 -23.15
N ALA A 979 -41.67 26.17 -23.78
CA ALA A 979 -42.17 27.35 -23.05
C ALA A 979 -43.51 27.06 -22.34
N GLY A 980 -43.62 27.49 -21.08
CA GLY A 980 -44.65 26.98 -20.15
C GLY A 980 -44.30 25.57 -19.66
N ASP A 981 -44.99 25.01 -18.66
CA ASP A 981 -44.69 23.68 -18.09
C ASP A 981 -44.96 22.49 -19.05
N ASN A 982 -44.72 22.67 -20.34
CA ASN A 982 -44.91 21.67 -21.39
C ASN A 982 -43.59 20.96 -21.69
N GLN A 983 -43.66 19.64 -21.85
CA GLN A 983 -42.52 18.79 -22.24
C GLN A 983 -42.86 18.01 -23.51
N GLU A 984 -41.87 17.83 -24.39
CA GLU A 984 -41.96 17.02 -25.61
C GLU A 984 -40.99 15.84 -25.52
N ASN A 985 -41.49 14.61 -25.72
CA ASN A 985 -40.64 13.42 -25.88
C ASN A 985 -39.80 13.53 -27.17
N VAL A 986 -38.47 13.44 -27.04
CA VAL A 986 -37.50 13.67 -28.14
C VAL A 986 -36.51 12.51 -28.34
N GLU A 987 -36.84 11.30 -27.90
CA GLU A 987 -35.99 10.11 -28.05
C GLU A 987 -35.65 9.81 -29.51
N TYR A 988 -36.52 10.20 -30.46
CA TYR A 988 -36.28 10.07 -31.91
C TYR A 988 -35.05 10.83 -32.42
N LYS A 989 -34.50 11.76 -31.62
CA LYS A 989 -33.27 12.49 -31.94
C LYS A 989 -32.00 11.75 -31.51
N PHE A 990 -32.13 10.60 -30.87
CA PHE A 990 -31.03 9.83 -30.33
C PHE A 990 -31.03 8.40 -30.88
N THR A 991 -29.83 7.85 -31.03
CA THR A 991 -29.60 6.43 -31.27
C THR A 991 -29.33 5.76 -29.93
N PHE A 992 -29.90 4.58 -29.74
CA PHE A 992 -29.71 3.74 -28.56
C PHE A 992 -29.01 2.46 -29.00
N GLU A 993 -27.81 2.23 -28.47
CA GLU A 993 -27.05 0.99 -28.63
C GLU A 993 -27.08 0.25 -27.29
N ALA A 994 -27.38 -1.06 -27.30
CA ALA A 994 -27.34 -1.85 -26.08
C ALA A 994 -25.90 -2.05 -25.60
N ILE A 995 -25.67 -1.95 -24.29
CA ILE A 995 -24.43 -2.32 -23.64
C ILE A 995 -24.65 -3.69 -22.96
N PRO A 996 -24.34 -4.81 -23.64
CA PRO A 996 -24.40 -6.12 -23.02
C PRO A 996 -23.22 -6.33 -22.08
N LYS A 997 -23.45 -7.00 -20.94
CA LYS A 997 -22.41 -7.39 -19.97
C LYS A 997 -22.56 -8.85 -19.56
N LEU A 998 -21.57 -9.36 -18.84
CA LEU A 998 -21.61 -10.65 -18.18
C LEU A 998 -22.48 -10.57 -16.92
N ALA A 999 -23.50 -11.43 -16.81
CA ALA A 999 -24.29 -11.57 -15.59
C ALA A 999 -23.86 -12.82 -14.82
N SER A 1000 -23.50 -12.70 -13.54
CA SER A 1000 -23.13 -13.88 -12.72
C SER A 1000 -24.27 -14.91 -12.69
N THR A 1001 -23.94 -16.18 -12.97
CA THR A 1001 -24.90 -17.30 -12.87
C THR A 1001 -25.30 -17.59 -11.42
N ALA A 1002 -24.48 -17.19 -10.46
CA ALA A 1002 -24.80 -17.36 -9.04
C ALA A 1002 -25.98 -16.47 -8.62
N THR A 1003 -26.10 -15.28 -9.20
CA THR A 1003 -27.20 -14.33 -8.93
C THR A 1003 -28.30 -14.45 -9.97
N TRP A 1004 -27.97 -14.32 -11.25
CA TRP A 1004 -28.90 -14.18 -12.36
C TRP A 1004 -29.12 -15.48 -13.16
N GLY A 1005 -28.45 -16.57 -12.77
CA GLY A 1005 -28.59 -17.86 -13.43
C GLY A 1005 -30.00 -18.43 -13.38
N ILE A 1006 -30.31 -19.37 -14.27
CA ILE A 1006 -31.55 -20.15 -14.18
C ILE A 1006 -31.42 -21.10 -12.98
N PRO A 1007 -32.28 -20.99 -11.95
CA PRO A 1007 -32.20 -21.83 -10.76
C PRO A 1007 -32.45 -23.29 -11.10
N ARG A 1008 -31.62 -24.16 -10.52
CA ARG A 1008 -31.79 -25.61 -10.60
C ARG A 1008 -32.45 -26.11 -9.32
N MET A 1009 -33.72 -26.48 -9.37
CA MET A 1009 -34.46 -26.87 -8.17
C MET A 1009 -34.44 -28.39 -7.91
N SER A 1010 -34.38 -28.79 -6.64
CA SER A 1010 -34.47 -30.19 -6.20
C SER A 1010 -35.22 -30.30 -4.89
N GLY A 1011 -36.43 -30.88 -4.91
CA GLY A 1011 -37.24 -31.03 -3.69
C GLY A 1011 -37.49 -29.70 -2.96
N GLY A 1012 -37.72 -28.61 -3.70
CA GLY A 1012 -37.92 -27.26 -3.15
C GLY A 1012 -36.63 -26.47 -2.84
N HIS A 1013 -35.45 -27.08 -2.99
CA HIS A 1013 -34.17 -26.45 -2.67
C HIS A 1013 -33.42 -26.02 -3.94
N VAL A 1014 -32.62 -24.95 -3.85
CA VAL A 1014 -31.79 -24.43 -4.94
C VAL A 1014 -30.48 -25.20 -4.97
N LYS A 1015 -30.20 -25.91 -6.07
CA LYS A 1015 -28.89 -26.52 -6.27
C LYS A 1015 -27.87 -25.41 -6.56
N PRO A 1016 -26.77 -25.33 -5.80
CA PRO A 1016 -25.68 -24.41 -6.11
C PRO A 1016 -25.08 -24.75 -7.48
N PRO A 1017 -24.42 -23.78 -8.13
CA PRO A 1017 -23.64 -24.05 -9.33
C PRO A 1017 -22.62 -25.17 -9.08
N GLU A 1018 -22.42 -26.04 -10.07
CA GLU A 1018 -21.33 -27.00 -10.02
C GLU A 1018 -19.99 -26.23 -10.07
N VAL A 1019 -18.94 -26.77 -9.45
CA VAL A 1019 -17.59 -26.16 -9.38
C VAL A 1019 -17.10 -25.65 -10.73
N ASN A 1020 -17.44 -26.36 -11.82
CA ASN A 1020 -17.01 -26.05 -13.18
C ASN A 1020 -18.19 -25.65 -14.10
N ALA A 1021 -19.31 -25.20 -13.53
CA ALA A 1021 -20.40 -24.64 -14.32
C ALA A 1021 -19.97 -23.32 -14.98
N ALA A 1022 -20.72 -22.85 -15.99
CA ALA A 1022 -20.50 -21.53 -16.56
C ALA A 1022 -20.60 -20.47 -15.45
N GLN A 1023 -19.63 -19.55 -15.39
CA GLN A 1023 -19.59 -18.46 -14.40
C GLN A 1023 -20.63 -17.40 -14.70
N PHE A 1024 -20.73 -17.06 -15.98
CA PHE A 1024 -21.47 -15.91 -16.45
C PHE A 1024 -22.48 -16.32 -17.51
N ILE A 1025 -23.55 -15.55 -17.59
CA ILE A 1025 -24.47 -15.51 -18.71
C ILE A 1025 -23.98 -14.37 -19.59
N GLU A 1026 -23.64 -14.70 -20.82
CA GLU A 1026 -23.15 -13.74 -21.80
C GLU A 1026 -24.29 -12.98 -22.46
N ASN A 1027 -23.95 -11.81 -23.00
CA ASN A 1027 -24.82 -10.95 -23.80
C ASN A 1027 -26.09 -10.47 -23.06
N VAL A 1028 -25.99 -10.13 -21.77
CA VAL A 1028 -27.15 -9.69 -20.97
C VAL A 1028 -27.25 -8.16 -20.96
N PHE A 1029 -28.46 -7.60 -21.15
CA PHE A 1029 -28.67 -6.15 -21.19
C PHE A 1029 -28.59 -5.51 -19.80
N TYR A 1030 -27.72 -4.52 -19.64
CA TYR A 1030 -27.62 -3.71 -18.42
C TYR A 1030 -27.87 -2.22 -18.64
N GLY A 1031 -27.71 -1.71 -19.87
CA GLY A 1031 -27.98 -0.31 -20.15
C GLY A 1031 -27.76 0.08 -21.59
N PHE A 1032 -27.76 1.38 -21.84
CA PHE A 1032 -27.65 1.97 -23.17
C PHE A 1032 -26.38 2.80 -23.33
N ARG A 1033 -25.87 2.83 -24.56
CA ARG A 1033 -25.07 3.92 -25.08
C ARG A 1033 -25.97 4.78 -25.95
N ILE A 1034 -26.02 6.08 -25.65
CA ILE A 1034 -26.91 7.06 -26.26
C ILE A 1034 -26.07 8.08 -27.00
N THR A 1035 -26.31 8.20 -28.31
CA THR A 1035 -25.63 9.15 -29.22
C THR A 1035 -26.66 9.91 -30.05
N PRO A 1036 -26.33 11.05 -30.70
CA PRO A 1036 -27.26 11.75 -31.57
C PRO A 1036 -27.59 10.90 -32.81
N ALA A 1037 -28.87 10.79 -33.18
CA ALA A 1037 -29.29 10.02 -34.36
C ALA A 1037 -28.76 10.60 -35.67
N GLU A 1038 -28.65 11.92 -35.74
CA GLU A 1038 -27.93 12.63 -36.80
C GLU A 1038 -26.81 13.46 -36.15
N PRO A 1039 -25.56 13.39 -36.64
CA PRO A 1039 -24.52 14.30 -36.21
C PRO A 1039 -24.99 15.74 -36.39
N PRO A 1040 -24.80 16.63 -35.39
CA PRO A 1040 -25.21 18.02 -35.54
C PRO A 1040 -24.56 18.58 -36.79
N LYS A 1041 -25.38 19.05 -37.74
CA LYS A 1041 -24.86 19.75 -38.91
C LYS A 1041 -24.03 20.92 -38.39
N PRO A 1042 -22.83 21.18 -38.95
CA PRO A 1042 -22.08 22.38 -38.63
C PRO A 1042 -23.06 23.56 -38.74
N GLY A 1043 -23.33 24.21 -37.61
CA GLY A 1043 -24.07 25.45 -37.66
C GLY A 1043 -23.31 26.37 -38.61
N LYS A 1044 -24.03 27.11 -39.47
CA LYS A 1044 -23.44 28.39 -39.88
C LYS A 1044 -23.16 29.11 -38.57
N THR A 1045 -21.92 29.53 -38.34
CA THR A 1045 -21.66 30.57 -37.35
C THR A 1045 -22.76 31.60 -37.56
N HIS A 1046 -23.54 31.90 -36.51
CA HIS A 1046 -24.47 33.02 -36.64
C HIS A 1046 -23.65 34.18 -37.19
N GLU A 1047 -24.16 34.87 -38.22
CA GLU A 1047 -23.56 36.15 -38.58
C GLU A 1047 -23.58 36.95 -37.30
N ILE A 1048 -22.42 37.06 -36.65
CA ILE A 1048 -22.22 38.07 -35.66
C ILE A 1048 -22.22 39.31 -36.53
N GLY A 1049 -23.39 39.97 -36.57
CA GLY A 1049 -23.53 41.23 -37.25
C GLY A 1049 -22.35 42.09 -36.83
N VAL A 1050 -21.69 42.73 -37.80
CA VAL A 1050 -20.51 43.54 -37.52
C VAL A 1050 -20.86 44.57 -36.44
N GLU A 1051 -22.13 45.00 -36.32
CA GLU A 1051 -22.67 45.81 -35.22
C GLU A 1051 -22.46 45.26 -33.80
N HIS A 1052 -22.32 43.95 -33.61
CA HIS A 1052 -22.03 43.30 -32.33
C HIS A 1052 -20.53 43.13 -32.07
N LEU A 1053 -19.70 43.27 -33.12
CA LEU A 1053 -18.22 43.33 -33.05
C LEU A 1053 -17.71 44.77 -33.14
N LEU A 1054 -18.56 45.70 -33.55
CA LEU A 1054 -18.35 47.14 -33.55
C LEU A 1054 -18.41 47.57 -32.10
N TYR A 1055 -17.23 47.62 -31.48
CA TYR A 1055 -17.04 48.53 -30.38
C TYR A 1055 -16.90 49.93 -30.99
N ASP A 1056 -17.80 50.84 -30.63
CA ASP A 1056 -17.50 52.26 -30.78
C ASP A 1056 -16.34 52.55 -29.83
N THR A 1057 -15.15 52.80 -30.37
CA THR A 1057 -14.16 53.57 -29.62
C THR A 1057 -14.73 54.96 -29.44
N VAL A 1058 -15.57 55.16 -28.43
CA VAL A 1058 -15.77 56.50 -27.90
C VAL A 1058 -14.39 56.92 -27.41
N LEU A 1059 -13.77 57.82 -28.16
CA LEU A 1059 -12.55 58.47 -27.72
C LEU A 1059 -12.96 59.35 -26.55
N ILE A 1060 -12.78 58.83 -25.35
CA ILE A 1060 -13.02 59.58 -24.14
C ILE A 1060 -11.74 60.37 -23.91
N ASP A 1061 -11.69 61.54 -24.54
CA ASP A 1061 -10.68 62.54 -24.21
C ASP A 1061 -10.67 62.73 -22.69
N ASP A 1062 -9.47 62.75 -22.12
CA ASP A 1062 -9.22 62.92 -20.69
C ASP A 1062 -9.70 61.77 -19.76
N ARG A 1063 -9.96 60.55 -20.25
CA ARG A 1063 -10.28 59.42 -19.35
C ARG A 1063 -9.08 58.94 -18.52
N TYR A 1064 -7.88 59.18 -19.02
CA TYR A 1064 -6.63 58.95 -18.32
C TYR A 1064 -5.96 60.29 -18.13
N ILE A 1065 -6.16 60.89 -16.96
CA ILE A 1065 -5.26 61.92 -16.47
C ILE A 1065 -3.98 61.16 -16.13
N TRP A 1066 -2.99 61.18 -17.02
CA TRP A 1066 -1.64 60.79 -16.65
C TRP A 1066 -1.15 61.83 -15.66
N GLU A 1067 -1.37 61.58 -14.38
CA GLU A 1067 -0.72 62.34 -13.33
C GLU A 1067 0.78 62.07 -13.44
N ASN A 1068 1.58 63.13 -13.46
CA ASN A 1068 3.00 62.97 -13.20
C ASN A 1068 3.10 62.42 -11.78
N VAL A 1069 3.33 61.12 -11.67
CA VAL A 1069 3.65 60.48 -10.39
C VAL A 1069 4.96 61.09 -9.96
N GLU A 1070 4.94 61.85 -8.86
CA GLU A 1070 6.15 62.33 -8.21
C GLU A 1070 7.10 61.13 -8.03
N PRO A 1071 8.39 61.26 -8.40
CA PRO A 1071 9.36 60.19 -8.19
C PRO A 1071 9.27 59.72 -6.75
N PHE A 1072 9.27 58.42 -6.52
CA PHE A 1072 9.22 57.84 -5.18
C PHE A 1072 10.26 58.54 -4.27
N VAL A 1073 9.79 59.34 -3.31
CA VAL A 1073 10.65 60.04 -2.34
C VAL A 1073 10.58 59.28 -1.03
N PRO A 1074 11.65 58.55 -0.63
CA PRO A 1074 11.66 57.87 0.65
C PRO A 1074 11.48 58.88 1.78
N ASN A 1075 10.55 58.60 2.68
CA ASN A 1075 10.29 59.47 3.81
C ASN A 1075 11.38 59.26 4.86
N SER A 1076 12.23 60.28 5.03
CA SER A 1076 13.36 60.27 5.97
C SER A 1076 12.96 60.17 7.45
N ALA A 1077 11.66 60.15 7.76
CA ALA A 1077 11.16 59.89 9.10
C ALA A 1077 11.23 58.41 9.49
N TYR A 1078 11.25 57.48 8.52
CA TYR A 1078 11.26 56.03 8.77
C TYR A 1078 12.62 55.45 8.39
N ASN A 1079 13.47 55.25 9.39
CA ASN A 1079 14.88 54.93 9.18
C ASN A 1079 15.23 53.49 9.61
N THR A 1080 14.36 52.83 10.37
CA THR A 1080 14.48 51.41 10.72
C THR A 1080 13.55 50.57 9.85
N ASP A 1081 13.81 49.27 9.74
CA ASP A 1081 12.95 48.39 8.94
C ASP A 1081 11.58 48.17 9.61
N GLU A 1082 11.51 48.07 10.94
CA GLU A 1082 10.23 48.01 11.69
C GLU A 1082 9.32 49.22 11.40
N GLU A 1083 9.88 50.44 11.37
CA GLU A 1083 9.11 51.65 11.05
C GLU A 1083 8.54 51.63 9.62
N LYS A 1084 9.25 50.98 8.70
CA LYS A 1084 8.80 50.83 7.30
C LYS A 1084 7.78 49.72 7.16
N LEU A 1085 7.94 48.59 7.87
CA LEU A 1085 6.98 47.49 7.88
C LEU A 1085 5.63 47.92 8.44
N GLN A 1086 5.62 48.62 9.59
CA GLN A 1086 4.40 49.21 10.16
C GLN A 1086 3.71 50.19 9.20
N ARG A 1087 4.51 50.95 8.44
CA ARG A 1087 3.97 51.86 7.41
C ARG A 1087 3.35 51.08 6.26
N ILE A 1088 3.96 49.98 5.80
CA ILE A 1088 3.45 49.12 4.73
C ILE A 1088 2.13 48.47 5.17
N GLU A 1089 2.11 47.87 6.35
CA GLU A 1089 0.94 47.26 6.97
C GLU A 1089 -0.23 48.26 7.01
N GLN A 1090 -0.04 49.45 7.59
CA GLN A 1090 -1.08 50.48 7.66
C GLN A 1090 -1.61 50.93 6.29
N THR A 1091 -0.74 50.94 5.27
CA THR A 1091 -1.11 51.38 3.92
C THR A 1091 -1.76 50.26 3.10
N LEU A 1092 -1.48 48.99 3.42
CA LEU A 1092 -2.12 47.81 2.84
C LEU A 1092 -3.50 47.57 3.45
N ALA A 1093 -3.63 47.71 4.77
CA ALA A 1093 -4.89 47.57 5.49
C ALA A 1093 -5.94 48.58 5.00
N ASN A 1094 -5.52 49.82 4.71
CA ASN A 1094 -6.44 50.90 4.36
C ASN A 1094 -5.96 51.70 3.15
N ASN A 1095 -6.36 51.27 1.94
CA ASN A 1095 -6.06 51.96 0.69
C ASN A 1095 -7.31 52.26 -0.14
N SER A 1096 -7.92 53.40 0.15
CA SER A 1096 -9.17 53.84 -0.50
C SER A 1096 -9.05 54.02 -2.03
N GLN A 1097 -7.85 54.29 -2.55
CA GLN A 1097 -7.60 54.39 -4.00
C GLN A 1097 -7.61 53.01 -4.66
N ARG A 1098 -6.92 52.02 -4.08
CA ARG A 1098 -6.96 50.61 -4.54
C ARG A 1098 -8.39 50.10 -4.55
N ASP A 1099 -9.12 50.28 -3.45
CA ASP A 1099 -10.48 49.79 -3.28
C ASP A 1099 -11.44 50.40 -4.31
N SER A 1100 -11.26 51.70 -4.59
CA SER A 1100 -12.03 52.40 -5.66
C SER A 1100 -11.71 51.87 -7.06
N ILE A 1101 -10.46 51.48 -7.34
CA ILE A 1101 -10.05 50.89 -8.62
C ILE A 1101 -10.62 49.47 -8.77
N LEU A 1102 -10.54 48.64 -7.73
CA LEU A 1102 -11.06 47.28 -7.74
C LEU A 1102 -12.59 47.24 -7.92
N GLN A 1103 -13.31 48.12 -7.23
CA GLN A 1103 -14.76 48.31 -7.47
C GLN A 1103 -15.05 48.78 -8.90
N SER A 1104 -14.24 49.69 -9.44
CA SER A 1104 -14.39 50.16 -10.82
C SER A 1104 -14.10 49.08 -11.87
N LEU A 1105 -13.32 48.06 -11.50
CA LEU A 1105 -13.03 46.88 -12.33
C LEU A 1105 -14.08 45.76 -12.16
N GLY A 1106 -15.05 45.93 -11.27
CA GLY A 1106 -16.18 45.01 -11.07
C GLY A 1106 -15.95 43.90 -10.04
N TYR A 1107 -14.91 44.02 -9.21
CA TYR A 1107 -14.66 43.10 -8.10
C TYR A 1107 -15.51 43.48 -6.87
N ASP A 1108 -16.02 42.46 -6.17
CA ASP A 1108 -16.61 42.62 -4.85
C ASP A 1108 -15.50 42.70 -3.81
N LEU A 1109 -15.41 43.82 -3.09
CA LEU A 1109 -14.35 44.02 -2.08
C LEU A 1109 -14.51 43.12 -0.86
N THR A 1110 -15.69 42.51 -0.66
CA THR A 1110 -15.90 41.54 0.43
C THR A 1110 -15.32 40.15 0.10
N GLU A 1111 -14.98 39.89 -1.16
CA GLU A 1111 -14.35 38.65 -1.62
C GLU A 1111 -12.84 38.83 -1.95
N VAL A 1112 -12.34 40.07 -1.93
CA VAL A 1112 -10.91 40.37 -2.12
C VAL A 1112 -10.25 40.44 -0.75
N ASP A 1113 -9.79 39.28 -0.29
CA ASP A 1113 -9.11 39.13 0.99
C ASP A 1113 -7.69 39.73 0.92
N ILE A 1114 -7.49 40.81 1.66
CA ILE A 1114 -6.18 41.41 2.00
C ILE A 1114 -6.17 41.64 3.52
N GLU A 1115 -6.86 40.78 4.26
CA GLU A 1115 -7.09 40.94 5.70
C GLU A 1115 -5.79 40.79 6.50
N ASP A 1116 -4.80 40.11 5.93
CA ASP A 1116 -3.51 39.86 6.57
C ASP A 1116 -2.41 40.81 6.10
N SER A 1117 -2.67 42.12 6.22
CA SER A 1117 -1.69 43.16 5.88
C SER A 1117 -0.41 43.08 6.71
N GLU A 1118 -0.50 42.44 7.88
CA GLU A 1118 0.61 42.20 8.81
C GLU A 1118 1.53 41.09 8.27
N ALA A 1119 0.99 39.92 7.91
CA ALA A 1119 1.78 38.85 7.28
C ALA A 1119 2.46 39.29 5.98
N ILE A 1120 1.80 40.15 5.18
CA ILE A 1120 2.39 40.68 3.94
C ILE A 1120 3.53 41.66 4.24
N ALA A 1121 3.41 42.48 5.28
CA ALA A 1121 4.50 43.36 5.71
C ALA A 1121 5.67 42.54 6.27
N ASP A 1122 5.39 41.58 7.14
CA ASP A 1122 6.42 40.79 7.83
C ASP A 1122 7.10 39.75 6.92
N GLY A 1123 6.50 39.44 5.76
CA GLY A 1123 7.13 38.64 4.70
C GLY A 1123 8.34 39.30 4.03
N PHE A 1124 8.59 40.59 4.25
CA PHE A 1124 9.76 41.27 3.70
C PHE A 1124 11.02 41.03 4.57
N VAL A 1125 11.97 40.26 4.05
CA VAL A 1125 13.30 40.03 4.68
C VAL A 1125 14.06 41.35 4.91
N PHE A 1126 13.84 42.35 4.06
CA PHE A 1126 14.28 43.74 4.26
C PHE A 1126 13.16 44.67 3.80
N ALA A 1127 12.74 45.59 4.67
CA ALA A 1127 11.62 46.46 4.39
C ALA A 1127 11.94 47.43 3.23
N PRO A 1128 11.13 47.48 2.16
CA PRO A 1128 11.35 48.41 1.07
C PRO A 1128 11.22 49.85 1.56
N LEU A 1129 11.74 50.80 0.78
CA LEU A 1129 11.55 52.21 1.10
C LEU A 1129 10.05 52.55 1.04
N VAL A 1130 9.58 53.38 1.98
CA VAL A 1130 8.17 53.81 2.08
C VAL A 1130 8.03 55.34 2.08
N THR A 1131 6.86 55.84 1.69
CA THR A 1131 6.51 57.27 1.60
C THR A 1131 5.61 57.76 2.74
#